data_AF-A0A1S3XWR1-F1
#
_entry.id   AF-A0A1S3XWR1-F1
#
_cell.length_a   1.000
_cell.length_b   1.000
_cell.length_c   1.000
_cell.angle_alpha   90.00
_cell.angle_beta   90.00
_cell.angle_gamma   90.00
#
_symmetry.space_group_name_H-M   'P 1'
#
loop_
_entity.id
_entity.type
_entity.pdbx_description
1 polymer ?
#
loop_
_entity_poly.entity_id
_entity_poly.type
_entity_poly.pdbx_seq_one_letter_code
_entity_poly.pdbx_strand_id
1 'polypeptide(L)'
;MATAPALNRSESIADSMPEALRQSRYHMKKCFAKYIEQGKRMMKLHNLMDELEKVIDDPAERNHVLEGLLGYILCTTMEAAVVPPYIAFATRQNPGFWEYVKVNANDLSVEGITATEYLKFKEMIVDECWAKDEYALEIDFGAVDFSTPRLTLSSSIGNGLSYVSKFLTSKLNATSASAQCLVDYLLTLNHQGDKLMINETLSTVSKLQAALVVAEASISSLPTDTPYESFELRFKQWGFEKGWGDTAERVSDTMRTLSEVLQAPDPLNIQKFFGRVPTVFNIVLFSVHGYFGQADVLGLPDTGGQVVYVLDQVVAFEEEMLQRIKQQGLNIKPQILVLTRLIPDAKGTKCNQELEPIKNTKHSHILRVPFRTEKGVLNQWVSRFDIYPYLERYTQDAADKIVELMEGKPDLIIGNYTDGNLVASLMARKLGITLGTIAHALEKTKYEDSDIKLKELDPKYHFSCQFTADLIAMNSADFIITSTYQEIAGSKDKPGQYESHSAFTLPGLYRVASGINVFDPKFNIAAPGADQSVYFPYTEKQKRLTAFRPAIEELLFSKVDNDEHVGYLEDRKKPILFTMARLDTVKNTSGLTEWYGKNKRLRSLVNLVVVGGSFDPTKSKDREEAAEIKKMHMLIEKYQLKGQIRWIAAQTDRYRNSELYRTIADSKGAFVQPALYEAFGLTVIEAMNCGLPTFATNQGGPAEIIVDGVSGFHIDPNNGDESSNKIANFFQKCREDPEYWNRISVQGLNRIYECYTWKIYANKVLNMGSIYTFWRTLYRDQKQAKQRYIETFYNLEFRNLVKNVPIRKDETPQGPKEREKVKPQISQRRSQSRLQKLFGA
;
A
#
# COMPACT_ATOMS: atom_id res chain seq x y z
N MET A 1 3.28 29.04 -27.95
CA MET A 1 2.17 29.89 -27.50
C MET A 1 2.13 29.82 -25.98
N ALA A 2 2.21 30.96 -25.32
CA ALA A 2 2.23 31.07 -23.86
C ALA A 2 0.99 30.41 -23.27
N THR A 3 1.20 29.45 -22.38
CA THR A 3 0.15 28.82 -21.58
C THR A 3 -0.52 29.89 -20.72
N ALA A 4 -1.82 30.09 -20.93
CA ALA A 4 -2.63 30.95 -20.06
C ALA A 4 -2.55 30.45 -18.61
N PRO A 5 -2.46 31.35 -17.61
CA PRO A 5 -2.42 30.95 -16.21
C PRO A 5 -3.76 30.33 -15.83
N ALA A 6 -3.70 29.17 -15.17
CA ALA A 6 -4.85 28.50 -14.60
C ALA A 6 -5.57 29.44 -13.62
N LEU A 7 -6.91 29.35 -13.60
CA LEU A 7 -7.79 30.12 -12.70
C LEU A 7 -7.22 30.25 -11.27
N ASN A 8 -7.01 31.49 -10.83
CA ASN A 8 -6.69 31.85 -9.44
C ASN A 8 -7.78 31.30 -8.51
N ARG A 9 -7.47 30.25 -7.75
CA ARG A 9 -8.25 29.77 -6.60
C ARG A 9 -7.44 30.09 -5.35
N SER A 10 -8.01 30.93 -4.46
CA SER A 10 -7.44 31.49 -3.22
C SER A 10 -6.12 32.25 -3.39
N GLU A 11 -5.98 33.40 -2.72
CA GLU A 11 -4.70 34.13 -2.67
C GLU A 11 -3.59 33.18 -2.21
N SER A 12 -2.45 33.17 -2.92
CA SER A 12 -1.27 32.39 -2.51
C SER A 12 -0.88 32.73 -1.07
N ILE A 13 -0.29 31.80 -0.32
CA ILE A 13 0.28 32.08 1.00
C ILE A 13 1.30 33.21 0.90
N ALA A 14 2.08 33.28 -0.18
CA ALA A 14 3.05 34.36 -0.41
C ALA A 14 2.37 35.74 -0.53
N ASP A 15 1.18 35.80 -1.12
CA ASP A 15 0.42 37.05 -1.32
C ASP A 15 -0.34 37.46 -0.05
N SER A 16 -0.85 36.48 0.70
CA SER A 16 -1.77 36.69 1.82
C SER A 16 -1.07 36.78 3.19
N MET A 17 0.07 36.10 3.37
CA MET A 17 0.87 36.14 4.60
C MET A 17 1.37 37.54 4.98
N PRO A 18 1.84 38.42 4.07
CA PRO A 18 2.22 39.79 4.42
C PRO A 18 1.12 40.57 5.16
N GLU A 19 -0.12 40.46 4.68
CA GLU A 19 -1.27 41.12 5.29
C GLU A 19 -1.61 40.49 6.65
N ALA A 20 -1.58 39.17 6.75
CA ALA A 20 -1.79 38.44 8.01
C ALA A 20 -0.77 38.85 9.09
N LEU A 21 0.51 38.96 8.72
CA LEU A 21 1.58 39.41 9.61
C LEU A 21 1.41 40.88 10.00
N ARG A 22 0.86 41.73 9.13
CA ARG A 22 0.59 43.14 9.44
C ARG A 22 -0.48 43.30 10.52
N GLN A 23 -1.55 42.50 10.46
CA GLN A 23 -2.65 42.52 11.43
C GLN A 23 -2.20 42.11 12.85
N SER A 24 -1.22 41.20 12.94
CA SER A 24 -0.68 40.69 14.22
C SER A 24 0.79 41.05 14.45
N ARG A 25 1.25 42.21 13.92
CA ARG A 25 2.68 42.57 13.81
C ARG A 25 3.45 42.47 15.12
N TYR A 26 2.87 42.96 16.22
CA TYR A 26 3.53 42.97 17.53
C TYR A 26 3.80 41.54 18.04
N HIS A 27 2.77 40.69 18.02
CA HIS A 27 2.89 39.29 18.45
C HIS A 27 3.82 38.51 17.53
N MET A 28 3.74 38.72 16.20
CA MET A 28 4.57 38.00 15.24
C MET A 28 6.05 38.32 15.32
N LYS A 29 6.42 39.59 15.58
CA LYS A 29 7.82 39.93 15.84
C LYS A 29 8.38 39.19 17.06
N LYS A 30 7.61 39.14 18.16
CA LYS A 30 8.02 38.40 19.37
C LYS A 30 8.07 36.90 19.11
N CYS A 31 7.07 36.36 18.43
CA CYS A 31 6.96 34.94 18.13
C CYS A 31 8.12 34.45 17.25
N PHE A 32 8.41 35.17 16.16
CA PHE A 32 9.52 34.83 15.28
C PHE A 32 10.88 35.06 15.96
N ALA A 33 11.01 36.06 16.83
CA ALA A 33 12.18 36.21 17.68
C ALA A 33 12.40 34.97 18.58
N LYS A 34 11.33 34.40 19.15
CA LYS A 34 11.39 33.14 19.90
C LYS A 34 11.72 31.93 19.02
N TYR A 35 11.22 31.87 17.80
CA TYR A 35 11.53 30.79 16.88
C TYR A 35 13.04 30.74 16.57
N ILE A 36 13.65 31.91 16.27
CA ILE A 36 15.07 32.04 15.95
C ILE A 36 16.01 31.96 17.17
N GLU A 37 15.51 32.18 18.40
CA GLU A 37 16.32 32.18 19.64
C GLU A 37 17.08 30.86 19.83
N GLN A 38 16.49 29.74 19.42
CA GLN A 38 17.09 28.41 19.52
C GLN A 38 18.03 28.06 18.35
N GLY A 39 18.27 29.00 17.42
CA GLY A 39 19.20 28.83 16.30
C GLY A 39 18.64 28.02 15.14
N LYS A 40 19.55 27.34 14.39
CA LYS A 40 19.20 26.54 13.22
C LYS A 40 18.49 25.25 13.62
N ARG A 41 17.22 25.06 13.24
CA ARG A 41 16.44 23.87 13.59
C ARG A 41 15.21 23.66 12.70
N MET A 42 14.67 22.44 12.72
CA MET A 42 13.34 22.14 12.18
C MET A 42 12.28 22.31 13.26
N MET A 43 11.15 22.93 12.91
CA MET A 43 9.97 23.05 13.77
C MET A 43 8.77 22.41 13.08
N LYS A 44 8.00 21.61 13.82
CA LYS A 44 6.69 21.10 13.39
C LYS A 44 5.57 21.97 13.97
N LEU A 45 4.34 21.73 13.55
CA LEU A 45 3.16 22.50 13.98
C LEU A 45 3.07 22.67 15.51
N HIS A 46 3.23 21.59 16.27
CA HIS A 46 3.18 21.67 17.74
C HIS A 46 4.26 22.60 18.31
N ASN A 47 5.48 22.60 17.75
CA ASN A 47 6.54 23.52 18.20
C ASN A 47 6.20 24.97 17.89
N LEU A 48 5.58 25.24 16.73
CA LEU A 48 5.14 26.59 16.36
C LEU A 48 4.04 27.06 17.33
N MET A 49 3.06 26.20 17.60
CA MET A 49 1.96 26.52 18.51
C MET A 49 2.42 26.69 19.96
N ASP A 50 3.30 25.83 20.47
CA ASP A 50 3.85 25.93 21.83
C ASP A 50 4.57 27.26 22.06
N GLU A 51 5.35 27.71 21.08
CA GLU A 51 6.07 28.99 21.18
C GLU A 51 5.12 30.19 20.99
N LEU A 52 4.08 30.07 20.16
CA LEU A 52 3.03 31.08 20.03
C LEU A 52 2.25 31.25 21.35
N GLU A 53 1.88 30.16 22.00
CA GLU A 53 1.17 30.15 23.29
C GLU A 53 1.99 30.79 24.41
N LYS A 54 3.31 30.64 24.40
CA LYS A 54 4.21 31.31 25.36
C LYS A 54 4.32 32.81 25.14
N VAL A 55 4.10 33.29 23.91
CA VAL A 55 4.25 34.70 23.53
C VAL A 55 2.95 35.49 23.67
N ILE A 56 1.80 34.84 23.44
CA ILE A 56 0.47 35.42 23.58
C ILE A 56 -0.20 34.77 24.80
N ASP A 57 -0.02 35.40 25.96
CA ASP A 57 -0.52 34.94 27.25
C ASP A 57 -2.02 35.15 27.42
N ASP A 58 -2.60 36.20 26.81
CA ASP A 58 -4.05 36.43 26.77
C ASP A 58 -4.74 35.40 25.82
N PRO A 59 -5.61 34.51 26.35
CA PRO A 59 -6.35 33.56 25.54
C PRO A 59 -7.26 34.21 24.49
N ALA A 60 -7.80 35.41 24.74
CA ALA A 60 -8.70 36.10 23.81
C ALA A 60 -7.93 36.62 22.58
N GLU A 61 -6.78 37.26 22.80
CA GLU A 61 -5.90 37.71 21.72
C GLU A 61 -5.35 36.52 20.93
N ARG A 62 -4.96 35.45 21.63
CA ARG A 62 -4.46 34.22 20.99
C ARG A 62 -5.53 33.59 20.10
N ASN A 63 -6.76 33.46 20.59
CA ASN A 63 -7.86 32.92 19.80
C ASN A 63 -8.15 33.82 18.58
N HIS A 64 -8.10 35.13 18.73
CA HIS A 64 -8.27 36.06 17.61
C HIS A 64 -7.21 35.86 16.51
N VAL A 65 -5.95 35.65 16.88
CA VAL A 65 -4.86 35.34 15.92
C VAL A 65 -5.08 33.99 15.24
N LEU A 66 -5.48 32.97 16.01
CA LEU A 66 -5.68 31.60 15.52
C LEU A 66 -6.93 31.44 14.65
N GLU A 67 -7.98 32.24 14.89
CA GLU A 67 -9.18 32.29 14.06
C GLU A 67 -8.96 33.06 12.75
N GLY A 68 -7.91 33.88 12.68
CA GLY A 68 -7.54 34.65 11.51
C GLY A 68 -6.74 33.89 10.45
N LEU A 69 -6.37 34.60 9.37
CA LEU A 69 -5.58 34.06 8.26
C LEU A 69 -4.23 33.50 8.70
N LEU A 70 -3.58 34.14 9.69
CA LEU A 70 -2.32 33.67 10.23
C LEU A 70 -2.45 32.31 10.93
N GLY A 71 -3.51 32.12 11.72
CA GLY A 71 -3.84 30.82 12.30
C GLY A 71 -4.05 29.75 11.25
N TYR A 72 -4.78 30.06 10.17
CA TYR A 72 -4.95 29.16 9.03
C TYR A 72 -3.61 28.76 8.38
N ILE A 73 -2.72 29.73 8.14
CA ILE A 73 -1.39 29.49 7.57
C ILE A 73 -0.55 28.59 8.49
N LEU A 74 -0.55 28.86 9.81
CA LEU A 74 0.18 28.05 10.78
C LEU A 74 -0.38 26.63 10.83
N CYS A 75 -1.70 26.46 10.92
CA CYS A 75 -2.35 25.15 10.94
C CYS A 75 -2.15 24.32 9.66
N THR A 76 -1.92 24.98 8.51
CA THR A 76 -1.59 24.31 7.24
C THR A 76 -0.08 24.16 7.02
N THR A 77 0.75 24.68 7.92
CA THR A 77 2.21 24.46 7.89
C THR A 77 2.54 23.05 8.36
N MET A 78 3.16 22.27 7.47
CA MET A 78 3.62 20.92 7.80
C MET A 78 4.93 20.96 8.59
N GLU A 79 5.83 21.84 8.18
CA GLU A 79 7.12 22.05 8.83
C GLU A 79 7.73 23.41 8.47
N ALA A 80 8.52 23.95 9.39
CA ALA A 80 9.27 25.19 9.21
C ALA A 80 10.76 24.97 9.47
N ALA A 81 11.60 25.37 8.52
CA ALA A 81 13.05 25.40 8.66
C ALA A 81 13.48 26.77 9.17
N VAL A 82 14.04 26.82 10.38
CA VAL A 82 14.51 28.05 11.00
C VAL A 82 16.00 28.20 10.74
N VAL A 83 16.38 29.25 10.01
CA VAL A 83 17.78 29.59 9.70
C VAL A 83 17.93 31.11 9.83
N PRO A 84 18.37 31.62 10.99
CA PRO A 84 18.37 33.06 11.28
C PRO A 84 19.07 33.89 10.18
N PRO A 85 18.50 35.04 9.77
CA PRO A 85 17.29 35.69 10.31
C PRO A 85 15.97 35.18 9.70
N TYR A 86 16.00 34.12 8.90
CA TYR A 86 14.85 33.64 8.13
C TYR A 86 14.17 32.43 8.76
N ILE A 87 12.86 32.33 8.52
CA ILE A 87 12.04 31.15 8.80
C ILE A 87 11.38 30.77 7.47
N ALA A 88 11.69 29.58 6.96
CA ALA A 88 11.10 29.05 5.74
C ALA A 88 9.97 28.06 6.10
N PHE A 89 8.76 28.31 5.64
CA PHE A 89 7.57 27.50 5.90
C PHE A 89 7.25 26.63 4.67
N ALA A 90 7.02 25.34 4.91
CA ALA A 90 6.36 24.46 3.95
C ALA A 90 4.90 24.31 4.34
N THR A 91 4.03 24.92 3.55
CA THR A 91 2.59 24.94 3.76
C THR A 91 1.89 24.00 2.79
N ARG A 92 0.86 23.33 3.29
CA ARG A 92 0.06 22.38 2.52
C ARG A 92 -1.41 22.65 2.78
N GLN A 93 -1.99 23.51 1.95
CA GLN A 93 -3.39 23.92 2.08
C GLN A 93 -4.36 22.78 1.74
N ASN A 94 -4.01 21.99 0.72
CA ASN A 94 -4.82 20.89 0.21
C ASN A 94 -3.92 19.71 -0.18
N PRO A 95 -4.45 18.48 -0.19
CA PRO A 95 -3.69 17.33 -0.67
C PRO A 95 -3.13 17.51 -2.07
N GLY A 96 -1.82 17.32 -2.21
CA GLY A 96 -1.04 17.51 -3.44
C GLY A 96 -0.58 18.95 -3.70
N PHE A 97 -0.99 19.92 -2.90
CA PHE A 97 -0.66 21.34 -3.09
C PHE A 97 0.27 21.85 -2.01
N TRP A 98 1.50 22.11 -2.40
CA TRP A 98 2.55 22.65 -1.54
C TRP A 98 2.92 24.06 -1.97
N GLU A 99 3.01 24.96 -1.00
CA GLU A 99 3.56 26.29 -1.17
C GLU A 99 4.67 26.52 -0.14
N TYR A 100 5.75 27.15 -0.59
CA TYR A 100 6.90 27.44 0.24
C TYR A 100 7.09 28.95 0.32
N VAL A 101 7.28 29.47 1.53
CA VAL A 101 7.51 30.90 1.76
C VAL A 101 8.64 31.08 2.76
N LYS A 102 9.50 32.07 2.57
CA LYS A 102 10.46 32.51 3.59
C LYS A 102 10.03 33.84 4.19
N VAL A 103 10.22 33.97 5.49
CA VAL A 103 9.91 35.18 6.24
C VAL A 103 11.15 35.64 6.98
N ASN A 104 11.46 36.94 6.90
CA ASN A 104 12.51 37.56 7.71
C ASN A 104 11.94 37.93 9.08
N ALA A 105 12.51 37.37 10.15
CA ALA A 105 12.02 37.56 11.51
C ALA A 105 12.15 39.03 12.00
N ASN A 106 13.05 39.83 11.41
CA ASN A 106 13.32 41.20 11.88
C ASN A 106 12.31 42.23 11.35
N ASP A 107 12.02 42.17 10.05
CA ASP A 107 11.15 43.14 9.36
C ASP A 107 9.78 42.58 8.93
N LEU A 108 9.60 41.25 9.01
CA LEU A 108 8.42 40.49 8.59
C LEU A 108 8.17 40.53 7.07
N SER A 109 9.20 40.79 6.26
CA SER A 109 9.13 40.60 4.81
C SER A 109 8.92 39.13 4.47
N VAL A 110 8.01 38.87 3.52
CA VAL A 110 7.66 37.52 3.04
C VAL A 110 8.03 37.43 1.57
N GLU A 111 8.60 36.30 1.18
CA GLU A 111 8.90 35.98 -0.21
C GLU A 111 8.49 34.54 -0.49
N GLY A 112 7.73 34.33 -1.57
CA GLY A 112 7.46 32.99 -2.09
C GLY A 112 8.74 32.37 -2.63
N ILE A 113 9.03 31.13 -2.25
CA ILE A 113 10.23 30.41 -2.66
C ILE A 113 9.87 29.09 -3.35
N THR A 114 10.82 28.55 -4.10
CA THR A 114 10.71 27.24 -4.74
C THR A 114 10.91 26.09 -3.75
N ALA A 115 10.49 24.89 -4.14
CA ALA A 115 10.79 23.66 -3.38
C ALA A 115 12.30 23.49 -3.16
N THR A 116 13.10 23.76 -4.20
CA THR A 116 14.56 23.70 -4.14
C THR A 116 15.13 24.65 -3.07
N GLU A 117 14.69 25.90 -3.05
CA GLU A 117 15.15 26.87 -2.05
C GLU A 117 14.75 26.45 -0.64
N TYR A 118 13.52 25.95 -0.44
CA TYR A 118 13.08 25.41 0.84
C TYR A 118 13.94 24.24 1.30
N LEU A 119 14.27 23.31 0.40
CA LEU A 119 15.14 22.18 0.70
C LEU A 119 16.56 22.63 1.07
N LYS A 120 17.10 23.68 0.44
CA LYS A 120 18.37 24.29 0.87
C LYS A 120 18.29 24.85 2.30
N PHE A 121 17.17 25.46 2.70
CA PHE A 121 16.95 25.85 4.10
C PHE A 121 16.97 24.63 5.05
N LYS A 122 16.34 23.51 4.66
CA LYS A 122 16.40 22.27 5.44
C LYS A 122 17.82 21.73 5.55
N GLU A 123 18.57 21.77 4.46
CA GLU A 123 19.96 21.31 4.43
C GLU A 123 20.86 22.19 5.29
N MET A 124 20.69 23.51 5.30
CA MET A 124 21.49 24.43 6.12
C MET A 124 21.47 24.11 7.62
N ILE A 125 20.44 23.42 8.09
CA ILE A 125 20.30 22.98 9.49
C ILE A 125 21.25 21.83 9.82
N VAL A 126 21.57 20.97 8.84
CA VAL A 126 22.32 19.71 9.06
C VAL A 126 23.68 19.70 8.36
N ASP A 127 23.76 20.26 7.15
CA ASP A 127 24.98 20.33 6.33
C ASP A 127 25.02 21.64 5.53
N GLU A 128 25.65 22.66 6.11
CA GLU A 128 25.76 23.99 5.51
C GLU A 128 26.63 24.00 4.24
N CYS A 129 27.63 23.13 4.16
CA CYS A 129 28.48 23.01 2.98
C CYS A 129 27.66 22.48 1.79
N TRP A 130 26.88 21.42 2.01
CA TRP A 130 25.98 20.87 1.00
C TRP A 130 24.91 21.87 0.55
N ALA A 131 24.30 22.59 1.50
CA ALA A 131 23.26 23.56 1.17
C ALA A 131 23.74 24.72 0.27
N LYS A 132 25.03 25.05 0.37
CA LYS A 132 25.70 26.12 -0.41
C LYS A 132 26.39 25.62 -1.67
N ASP A 133 26.42 24.31 -1.92
CA ASP A 133 27.02 23.74 -3.11
C ASP A 133 26.13 24.02 -4.34
N GLU A 134 26.60 24.88 -5.23
CA GLU A 134 25.92 25.23 -6.48
C GLU A 134 25.88 24.06 -7.48
N TYR A 135 26.73 23.04 -7.27
CA TYR A 135 26.84 21.85 -8.12
C TYR A 135 26.20 20.61 -7.49
N ALA A 136 25.53 20.74 -6.35
CA ALA A 136 24.77 19.66 -5.73
C ALA A 136 23.76 19.05 -6.72
N LEU A 137 23.76 17.72 -6.86
CA LEU A 137 22.87 17.03 -7.78
C LEU A 137 21.39 17.29 -7.41
N GLU A 138 20.64 17.81 -8.38
CA GLU A 138 19.21 18.06 -8.24
C GLU A 138 18.40 17.18 -9.20
N ILE A 139 17.44 16.46 -8.64
CA ILE A 139 16.55 15.55 -9.35
C ILE A 139 15.20 16.23 -9.57
N ASP A 140 14.84 16.42 -10.84
CA ASP A 140 13.58 17.01 -11.27
C ASP A 140 12.94 16.19 -12.40
N PHE A 141 12.05 15.27 -12.01
CA PHE A 141 11.23 14.52 -12.96
C PHE A 141 10.11 15.36 -13.58
N GLY A 142 9.71 16.46 -12.95
CA GLY A 142 8.71 17.38 -13.47
C GLY A 142 9.18 18.11 -14.73
N ALA A 143 10.47 18.44 -14.79
CA ALA A 143 11.12 19.06 -15.94
C ALA A 143 11.21 18.16 -17.17
N VAL A 144 11.02 16.83 -17.04
CA VAL A 144 11.05 15.88 -18.17
C VAL A 144 9.68 15.25 -18.47
N ASP A 145 8.62 15.73 -17.82
CA ASP A 145 7.25 15.23 -17.95
C ASP A 145 6.35 16.22 -18.71
N PHE A 146 6.64 16.39 -20.01
CA PHE A 146 6.00 17.39 -20.89
C PHE A 146 4.66 16.96 -21.50
N SER A 147 4.34 15.66 -21.46
CA SER A 147 3.29 15.06 -22.28
C SER A 147 2.10 14.51 -21.51
N THR A 148 2.26 14.30 -20.20
CA THR A 148 1.24 13.67 -19.38
C THR A 148 0.24 14.73 -18.94
N PRO A 149 -1.04 14.63 -19.36
CA PRO A 149 -2.04 15.57 -18.92
C PRO A 149 -2.27 15.42 -17.42
N ARG A 150 -2.37 16.54 -16.71
CA ARG A 150 -2.39 16.58 -15.25
C ARG A 150 -3.79 16.86 -14.72
N LEU A 151 -4.06 16.27 -13.57
CA LEU A 151 -5.23 16.58 -12.78
C LEU A 151 -4.92 17.74 -11.82
N THR A 152 -5.95 18.47 -11.41
CA THR A 152 -5.78 19.64 -10.52
C THR A 152 -6.77 19.65 -9.35
N LEU A 153 -7.65 18.66 -9.25
CA LEU A 153 -8.60 18.55 -8.14
C LEU A 153 -8.09 17.49 -7.17
N SER A 154 -7.95 17.78 -5.87
CA SER A 154 -7.50 16.76 -4.90
C SER A 154 -8.41 15.53 -4.89
N SER A 155 -9.71 15.67 -5.18
CA SER A 155 -10.67 14.56 -5.32
C SER A 155 -10.43 13.64 -6.52
N SER A 156 -9.53 14.02 -7.44
CA SER A 156 -9.20 13.25 -8.64
C SER A 156 -8.01 12.29 -8.45
N ILE A 157 -7.23 12.50 -7.39
CA ILE A 157 -6.04 11.70 -7.08
C ILE A 157 -6.44 10.22 -6.90
N GLY A 158 -5.67 9.32 -7.49
CA GLY A 158 -5.93 7.88 -7.42
C GLY A 158 -7.04 7.36 -8.35
N ASN A 159 -7.59 8.19 -9.23
CA ASN A 159 -8.59 7.78 -10.23
C ASN A 159 -8.03 7.79 -11.68
N GLY A 160 -6.75 7.46 -11.83
CA GLY A 160 -6.00 7.55 -13.07
C GLY A 160 -6.69 6.91 -14.28
N LEU A 161 -7.20 5.69 -14.15
CA LEU A 161 -7.85 4.92 -15.22
C LEU A 161 -9.03 5.68 -15.84
N SER A 162 -9.86 6.32 -15.02
CA SER A 162 -11.00 7.13 -15.50
C SER A 162 -10.52 8.30 -16.35
N TYR A 163 -9.43 8.96 -15.94
CA TYR A 163 -8.86 10.09 -16.66
C TYR A 163 -8.12 9.69 -17.92
N VAL A 164 -7.30 8.63 -17.86
CA VAL A 164 -6.68 8.05 -19.06
C VAL A 164 -7.74 7.73 -20.10
N SER A 165 -8.88 7.15 -19.69
CA SER A 165 -10.00 6.85 -20.59
C SER A 165 -10.60 8.13 -21.22
N LYS A 166 -10.73 9.22 -20.46
CA LYS A 166 -11.17 10.53 -20.98
C LYS A 166 -10.15 11.13 -21.96
N PHE A 167 -8.86 11.03 -21.69
CA PHE A 167 -7.82 11.51 -22.60
C PHE A 167 -7.74 10.68 -23.87
N LEU A 168 -7.86 9.36 -23.76
CA LEU A 168 -7.97 8.46 -24.91
C LEU A 168 -9.17 8.83 -25.77
N THR A 169 -10.33 9.08 -25.16
CA THR A 169 -11.54 9.56 -25.87
C THR A 169 -11.25 10.81 -26.68
N SER A 170 -10.68 11.83 -26.05
CA SER A 170 -10.36 13.09 -26.72
C SER A 170 -9.34 12.91 -27.84
N LYS A 171 -8.34 12.04 -27.66
CA LYS A 171 -7.28 11.80 -28.65
C LYS A 171 -7.83 11.03 -29.85
N LEU A 172 -8.60 9.96 -29.63
CA LEU A 172 -9.23 9.19 -30.69
C LEU A 172 -10.21 10.04 -31.53
N ASN A 173 -10.88 11.02 -30.92
CA ASN A 173 -11.79 11.93 -31.61
C ASN A 173 -11.07 13.08 -32.37
N ALA A 174 -9.77 13.31 -32.11
CA ALA A 174 -9.11 14.52 -32.61
C ALA A 174 -8.83 14.49 -34.12
N THR A 175 -8.42 13.35 -34.67
CA THR A 175 -8.09 13.20 -36.10
C THR A 175 -8.32 11.77 -36.59
N SER A 176 -8.53 11.58 -37.89
CA SER A 176 -8.60 10.26 -38.53
C SER A 176 -7.32 9.42 -38.30
N ALA A 177 -6.16 10.09 -38.25
CA ALA A 177 -4.89 9.46 -37.90
C ALA A 177 -4.85 8.92 -36.45
N SER A 178 -5.59 9.54 -35.53
CA SER A 178 -5.65 9.08 -34.13
C SER A 178 -6.53 7.84 -33.97
N ALA A 179 -7.64 7.75 -34.69
CA ALA A 179 -8.45 6.54 -34.75
C ALA A 179 -7.70 5.37 -35.42
N GLN A 180 -6.83 5.66 -36.39
CA GLN A 180 -5.99 4.65 -37.03
C GLN A 180 -5.04 3.98 -36.02
N CYS A 181 -4.54 4.68 -35.00
CA CYS A 181 -3.71 4.07 -33.96
C CYS A 181 -4.41 2.92 -33.21
N LEU A 182 -5.74 2.98 -33.06
CA LEU A 182 -6.50 1.90 -32.45
C LEU A 182 -6.54 0.67 -33.38
N VAL A 183 -6.74 0.88 -34.68
CA VAL A 183 -6.72 -0.19 -35.69
C VAL A 183 -5.33 -0.82 -35.76
N ASP A 184 -4.28 -0.01 -35.80
CA ASP A 184 -2.90 -0.47 -35.80
C ASP A 184 -2.59 -1.30 -34.55
N TYR A 185 -3.07 -0.86 -33.38
CA TYR A 185 -2.97 -1.64 -32.15
C TYR A 185 -3.68 -3.00 -32.26
N LEU A 186 -4.93 -3.02 -32.74
CA LEU A 186 -5.68 -4.28 -32.90
C LEU A 186 -5.01 -5.25 -33.88
N LEU A 187 -4.40 -4.76 -34.96
CA LEU A 187 -3.62 -5.58 -35.91
C LEU A 187 -2.38 -6.23 -35.27
N THR A 188 -1.81 -5.62 -34.23
CA THR A 188 -0.64 -6.18 -33.55
C THR A 188 -0.97 -7.30 -32.57
N LEU A 189 -2.26 -7.48 -32.23
CA LEU A 189 -2.68 -8.46 -31.25
C LEU A 189 -2.50 -9.88 -31.79
N ASN A 190 -1.69 -10.66 -31.09
CA ASN A 190 -1.42 -12.05 -31.40
C ASN A 190 -1.07 -12.81 -30.12
N HIS A 191 -1.27 -14.13 -30.14
CA HIS A 191 -0.83 -15.01 -29.07
C HIS A 191 -0.28 -16.30 -29.69
N GLN A 192 0.98 -16.65 -29.37
CA GLN A 192 1.68 -17.83 -29.90
C GLN A 192 1.63 -17.97 -31.44
N GLY A 193 1.63 -16.84 -32.16
CA GLY A 193 1.59 -16.79 -33.63
C GLY A 193 0.17 -16.74 -34.22
N ASP A 194 -0.87 -17.00 -33.43
CA ASP A 194 -2.26 -16.80 -33.86
C ASP A 194 -2.67 -15.33 -33.72
N LYS A 195 -3.24 -14.77 -34.80
CA LYS A 195 -3.78 -13.40 -34.78
C LYS A 195 -5.08 -13.34 -33.98
N LEU A 196 -5.29 -12.23 -33.30
CA LEU A 196 -6.48 -11.94 -32.52
C LEU A 196 -7.19 -10.71 -33.06
N MET A 197 -8.50 -10.64 -32.85
CA MET A 197 -9.39 -9.53 -33.24
C MET A 197 -9.50 -9.32 -34.76
N ILE A 198 -8.48 -8.76 -35.41
CA ILE A 198 -8.51 -8.40 -36.84
C ILE A 198 -7.22 -8.79 -37.56
N ASN A 199 -7.29 -8.97 -38.87
CA ASN A 199 -6.13 -9.17 -39.74
C ASN A 199 -5.99 -8.01 -40.77
N GLU A 200 -4.97 -8.09 -41.62
CA GLU A 200 -4.54 -7.04 -42.55
C GLU A 200 -5.59 -6.66 -43.59
N THR A 201 -6.63 -7.49 -43.77
CA THR A 201 -7.76 -7.12 -44.64
C THR A 201 -8.51 -5.90 -44.09
N LEU A 202 -8.51 -5.69 -42.76
CA LEU A 202 -9.15 -4.58 -42.04
C LEU A 202 -8.14 -3.51 -41.59
N SER A 203 -7.12 -3.25 -42.40
CA SER A 203 -5.99 -2.39 -42.03
C SER A 203 -6.30 -0.90 -41.87
N THR A 204 -7.50 -0.43 -42.21
CA THR A 204 -7.87 0.99 -42.09
C THR A 204 -9.18 1.16 -41.34
N VAL A 205 -9.34 2.31 -40.69
CA VAL A 205 -10.57 2.66 -39.94
C VAL A 205 -11.83 2.47 -40.80
N SER A 206 -11.82 2.95 -42.04
CA SER A 206 -12.98 2.84 -42.94
C SER A 206 -13.32 1.39 -43.32
N LYS A 207 -12.29 0.55 -43.55
CA LYS A 207 -12.51 -0.88 -43.84
C LYS A 207 -13.09 -1.60 -42.62
N LEU A 208 -12.54 -1.34 -41.43
CA LEU A 208 -13.02 -1.92 -40.19
C LEU A 208 -14.47 -1.50 -39.90
N GLN A 209 -14.80 -0.21 -40.03
CA GLN A 209 -16.17 0.28 -39.83
C GLN A 209 -17.15 -0.38 -40.80
N ALA A 210 -16.82 -0.46 -42.09
CA ALA A 210 -17.68 -1.12 -43.07
C ALA A 210 -17.87 -2.62 -42.76
N ALA A 211 -16.81 -3.32 -42.35
CA ALA A 211 -16.88 -4.73 -41.99
C ALA A 211 -17.70 -4.96 -40.71
N LEU A 212 -17.60 -4.08 -39.71
CA LEU A 212 -18.38 -4.16 -38.46
C LEU A 212 -19.89 -4.07 -38.73
N VAL A 213 -20.32 -3.18 -39.64
CA VAL A 213 -21.74 -3.05 -40.02
C VAL A 213 -22.26 -4.33 -40.67
N VAL A 214 -21.48 -4.93 -41.58
CA VAL A 214 -21.85 -6.20 -42.24
C VAL A 214 -21.90 -7.34 -41.23
N ALA A 215 -20.92 -7.41 -40.33
CA ALA A 215 -20.85 -8.42 -39.29
C ALA A 215 -22.04 -8.33 -38.32
N GLU A 216 -22.39 -7.13 -37.86
CA GLU A 216 -23.52 -6.90 -36.95
C GLU A 216 -24.85 -7.32 -37.58
N ALA A 217 -25.13 -6.90 -38.82
CA ALA A 217 -26.32 -7.33 -39.55
C ALA A 217 -26.39 -8.86 -39.66
N SER A 218 -25.24 -9.50 -39.90
CA SER A 218 -25.19 -10.94 -40.03
C SER A 218 -25.38 -11.69 -38.71
N ILE A 219 -24.85 -11.18 -37.59
CA ILE A 219 -25.01 -11.78 -36.25
C ILE A 219 -26.44 -11.59 -35.74
N SER A 220 -27.08 -10.45 -36.03
CA SER A 220 -28.45 -10.16 -35.58
C SER A 220 -29.50 -11.19 -36.04
N SER A 221 -29.17 -11.96 -37.09
CA SER A 221 -30.01 -13.06 -37.60
C SER A 221 -29.82 -14.40 -36.89
N LEU A 222 -28.82 -14.53 -36.01
CA LEU A 222 -28.49 -15.75 -35.28
C LEU A 222 -29.11 -15.74 -33.87
N PRO A 223 -29.46 -16.91 -33.31
CA PRO A 223 -29.75 -17.05 -31.88
C PRO A 223 -28.61 -16.51 -31.01
N THR A 224 -28.93 -15.86 -29.89
CA THR A 224 -27.97 -15.18 -29.00
C THR A 224 -26.89 -16.12 -28.45
N ASP A 225 -27.24 -17.38 -28.21
CA ASP A 225 -26.38 -18.42 -27.68
C ASP A 225 -25.57 -19.19 -28.75
N THR A 226 -25.68 -18.81 -30.02
CA THR A 226 -24.95 -19.47 -31.12
C THR A 226 -23.44 -19.40 -30.87
N PRO A 227 -22.70 -20.53 -30.82
CA PRO A 227 -21.25 -20.53 -30.58
C PRO A 227 -20.46 -19.89 -31.72
N TYR A 228 -19.36 -19.19 -31.40
CA TYR A 228 -18.49 -18.52 -32.38
C TYR A 228 -18.01 -19.45 -33.50
N GLU A 229 -17.71 -20.72 -33.18
CA GLU A 229 -17.22 -21.71 -34.15
C GLU A 229 -18.20 -21.92 -35.32
N SER A 230 -19.50 -21.69 -35.09
CA SER A 230 -20.55 -21.87 -36.10
C SER A 230 -20.49 -20.86 -37.23
N PHE A 231 -19.88 -19.69 -37.00
CA PHE A 231 -19.78 -18.60 -37.98
C PHE A 231 -18.35 -18.05 -38.15
N GLU A 232 -17.36 -18.68 -37.52
CA GLU A 232 -15.94 -18.32 -37.57
C GLU A 232 -15.40 -18.20 -39.00
N LEU A 233 -15.65 -19.20 -39.86
CA LEU A 233 -15.12 -19.23 -41.23
C LEU A 233 -15.55 -18.01 -42.06
N ARG A 234 -16.81 -17.60 -41.91
CA ARG A 234 -17.35 -16.43 -42.60
C ARG A 234 -16.72 -15.14 -42.07
N PHE A 235 -16.55 -15.04 -40.75
CA PHE A 235 -15.94 -13.88 -40.10
C PHE A 235 -14.47 -13.71 -40.48
N LYS A 236 -13.74 -14.83 -40.57
CA LYS A 236 -12.35 -14.84 -41.02
C LYS A 236 -12.19 -14.33 -42.45
N GLN A 237 -13.13 -14.66 -43.35
CA GLN A 237 -13.15 -14.12 -44.73
C GLN A 237 -13.35 -12.61 -44.77
N TRP A 238 -14.05 -12.04 -43.78
CA TRP A 238 -14.24 -10.60 -43.63
C TRP A 238 -13.13 -9.92 -42.84
N GLY A 239 -12.13 -10.68 -42.36
CA GLY A 239 -10.98 -10.13 -41.64
C GLY A 239 -11.07 -10.16 -40.13
N PHE A 240 -12.11 -10.77 -39.57
CA PHE A 240 -12.27 -10.94 -38.12
C PHE A 240 -11.67 -12.26 -37.66
N GLU A 241 -10.68 -12.18 -36.78
CA GLU A 241 -10.07 -13.33 -36.11
C GLU A 241 -10.76 -13.60 -34.76
N LYS A 242 -10.32 -14.62 -34.01
CA LYS A 242 -10.89 -14.95 -32.69
C LYS A 242 -10.68 -13.84 -31.67
N GLY A 243 -11.48 -13.85 -30.60
CA GLY A 243 -11.33 -12.93 -29.46
C GLY A 243 -12.47 -11.92 -29.26
N TRP A 244 -13.53 -11.98 -30.08
CA TRP A 244 -14.69 -11.08 -29.96
C TRP A 244 -15.75 -11.53 -28.95
N GLY A 245 -15.84 -12.84 -28.70
CA GLY A 245 -16.87 -13.46 -27.89
C GLY A 245 -16.95 -14.97 -28.11
N ASP A 246 -17.47 -15.69 -27.12
CA ASP A 246 -17.80 -17.12 -27.22
C ASP A 246 -19.13 -17.40 -27.93
N THR A 247 -20.06 -16.44 -27.83
CA THR A 247 -21.43 -16.53 -28.35
C THR A 247 -21.73 -15.38 -29.30
N ALA A 248 -22.73 -15.55 -30.17
CA ALA A 248 -23.24 -14.51 -31.06
C ALA A 248 -23.61 -13.22 -30.31
N GLU A 249 -24.28 -13.33 -29.15
CA GLU A 249 -24.58 -12.18 -28.29
C GLU A 249 -23.29 -11.44 -27.91
N ARG A 250 -22.30 -12.14 -27.35
CA ARG A 250 -21.06 -11.52 -26.87
C ARG A 250 -20.26 -10.88 -28.00
N VAL A 251 -20.18 -11.54 -29.16
CA VAL A 251 -19.50 -11.02 -30.35
C VAL A 251 -20.17 -9.74 -30.84
N SER A 252 -21.50 -9.76 -30.99
CA SER A 252 -22.29 -8.57 -31.38
C SER A 252 -22.03 -7.43 -30.40
N ASP A 253 -22.03 -7.73 -29.12
CA ASP A 253 -21.83 -6.77 -28.05
C ASP A 253 -20.45 -6.09 -28.11
N THR A 254 -19.39 -6.86 -28.32
CA THR A 254 -18.01 -6.36 -28.46
C THR A 254 -17.83 -5.56 -29.74
N MET A 255 -18.37 -6.04 -30.87
CA MET A 255 -18.30 -5.35 -32.17
C MET A 255 -19.06 -4.02 -32.15
N ARG A 256 -20.26 -4.00 -31.57
CA ARG A 256 -21.04 -2.77 -31.36
C ARG A 256 -20.30 -1.77 -30.50
N THR A 257 -19.70 -2.22 -29.39
CA THR A 257 -18.91 -1.34 -28.51
C THR A 257 -17.72 -0.73 -29.28
N LEU A 258 -17.01 -1.50 -30.11
CA LEU A 258 -15.93 -0.95 -30.95
C LEU A 258 -16.46 0.03 -32.02
N SER A 259 -17.59 -0.31 -32.65
CA SER A 259 -18.24 0.56 -33.64
C SER A 259 -18.59 1.92 -33.02
N GLU A 260 -19.15 1.94 -31.82
CA GLU A 260 -19.41 3.16 -31.05
C GLU A 260 -18.11 3.91 -30.71
N VAL A 261 -17.06 3.22 -30.27
CA VAL A 261 -15.74 3.83 -30.00
C VAL A 261 -15.14 4.49 -31.25
N LEU A 262 -15.34 3.92 -32.44
CA LEU A 262 -14.83 4.48 -33.70
C LEU A 262 -15.68 5.65 -34.24
N GLN A 263 -16.96 5.72 -33.89
CA GLN A 263 -17.89 6.75 -34.38
C GLN A 263 -18.01 7.93 -33.41
N ALA A 264 -18.17 7.65 -32.12
CA ALA A 264 -18.36 8.61 -31.05
C ALA A 264 -17.75 8.06 -29.75
N PRO A 265 -16.40 8.09 -29.61
CA PRO A 265 -15.76 7.53 -28.43
C PRO A 265 -16.22 8.22 -27.15
N ASP A 266 -16.41 7.43 -26.11
CA ASP A 266 -16.67 7.90 -24.75
C ASP A 266 -15.90 7.04 -23.72
N PRO A 267 -15.66 7.56 -22.50
CA PRO A 267 -14.84 6.86 -21.52
C PRO A 267 -15.41 5.51 -21.07
N LEU A 268 -16.73 5.36 -21.02
CA LEU A 268 -17.39 4.12 -20.58
C LEU A 268 -17.19 3.04 -21.63
N ASN A 269 -17.45 3.35 -22.90
CA ASN A 269 -17.26 2.39 -23.99
C ASN A 269 -15.80 2.05 -24.25
N ILE A 270 -14.86 2.99 -24.08
CA ILE A 270 -13.43 2.69 -24.11
C ILE A 270 -13.08 1.66 -23.02
N GLN A 271 -13.51 1.89 -21.78
CA GLN A 271 -13.23 0.95 -20.69
C GLN A 271 -13.89 -0.41 -20.92
N LYS A 272 -15.14 -0.42 -21.38
CA LYS A 272 -15.89 -1.64 -21.70
C LYS A 272 -15.21 -2.42 -22.83
N PHE A 273 -14.76 -1.74 -23.88
CA PHE A 273 -14.05 -2.36 -24.99
C PHE A 273 -12.72 -2.95 -24.54
N PHE A 274 -11.83 -2.15 -23.94
CA PHE A 274 -10.52 -2.64 -23.50
C PHE A 274 -10.59 -3.68 -22.38
N GLY A 275 -11.65 -3.69 -21.56
CA GLY A 275 -11.91 -4.77 -20.62
C GLY A 275 -12.29 -6.10 -21.28
N ARG A 276 -12.66 -6.08 -22.56
CA ARG A 276 -13.00 -7.25 -23.37
C ARG A 276 -11.87 -7.67 -24.33
N VAL A 277 -10.99 -6.76 -24.73
CA VAL A 277 -9.88 -7.07 -25.64
C VAL A 277 -8.91 -8.07 -24.98
N PRO A 278 -8.70 -9.26 -25.57
CA PRO A 278 -7.89 -10.31 -24.97
C PRO A 278 -6.40 -9.97 -25.13
N THR A 279 -5.82 -9.39 -24.08
CA THR A 279 -4.46 -8.79 -24.11
C THR A 279 -3.55 -9.27 -23.00
N VAL A 280 -4.09 -9.87 -21.93
CA VAL A 280 -3.32 -10.28 -20.75
C VAL A 280 -3.55 -11.77 -20.52
N PHE A 281 -2.54 -12.58 -20.84
CA PHE A 281 -2.51 -14.03 -20.67
C PHE A 281 -1.37 -14.48 -19.76
N ASN A 282 -0.23 -13.79 -19.82
CA ASN A 282 0.98 -14.08 -19.06
C ASN A 282 1.29 -12.91 -18.11
N ILE A 283 1.25 -13.15 -16.80
CA ILE A 283 1.53 -12.12 -15.78
C ILE A 283 2.75 -12.53 -14.95
N VAL A 284 3.66 -11.58 -14.73
CA VAL A 284 4.77 -11.76 -13.79
C VAL A 284 4.62 -10.78 -12.62
N LEU A 285 4.65 -11.32 -11.40
CA LEU A 285 4.65 -10.57 -10.16
C LEU A 285 6.02 -10.68 -9.49
N PHE A 286 6.65 -9.56 -9.12
CA PHE A 286 7.93 -9.57 -8.40
C PHE A 286 7.72 -9.27 -6.92
N SER A 287 8.13 -10.20 -6.05
CA SER A 287 8.15 -10.06 -4.59
C SER A 287 9.42 -10.72 -4.05
N VAL A 288 10.55 -10.01 -4.08
CA VAL A 288 11.89 -10.61 -4.04
C VAL A 288 12.37 -10.97 -2.62
N HIS A 289 12.22 -10.06 -1.66
CA HIS A 289 12.64 -10.26 -0.27
C HIS A 289 11.73 -11.22 0.52
N GLY A 290 12.20 -11.56 1.73
CA GLY A 290 11.43 -12.36 2.69
C GLY A 290 11.41 -13.85 2.36
N TYR A 291 10.71 -14.62 3.20
CA TYR A 291 10.44 -16.03 2.99
C TYR A 291 9.10 -16.18 2.26
N PHE A 292 9.09 -16.07 0.94
CA PHE A 292 7.85 -16.19 0.18
C PHE A 292 7.44 -17.66 0.01
N GLY A 293 6.29 -18.04 0.56
CA GLY A 293 5.73 -19.39 0.52
C GLY A 293 4.30 -19.46 1.04
N GLN A 294 3.67 -20.65 0.92
CA GLN A 294 2.24 -20.84 1.20
C GLN A 294 1.94 -21.46 2.58
N ALA A 295 2.97 -21.84 3.33
CA ALA A 295 2.87 -22.46 4.64
C ALA A 295 4.16 -22.19 5.44
N ASP A 296 4.03 -22.08 6.77
CA ASP A 296 5.15 -21.99 7.71
C ASP A 296 6.11 -20.80 7.52
N VAL A 297 5.66 -19.76 6.79
CA VAL A 297 6.48 -18.57 6.51
C VAL A 297 6.01 -17.30 7.21
N LEU A 298 4.72 -17.17 7.53
CA LEU A 298 4.17 -15.95 8.13
C LEU A 298 4.76 -15.71 9.52
N GLY A 299 5.27 -14.50 9.76
CA GLY A 299 5.96 -14.15 11.01
C GLY A 299 7.48 -14.35 10.96
N LEU A 300 8.03 -14.95 9.91
CA LEU A 300 9.48 -14.92 9.65
C LEU A 300 9.93 -13.50 9.26
N PRO A 301 11.23 -13.17 9.41
CA PRO A 301 11.76 -11.86 9.04
C PRO A 301 11.36 -11.44 7.63
N ASP A 302 10.94 -10.18 7.49
CA ASP A 302 10.45 -9.57 6.24
C ASP A 302 9.29 -10.33 5.56
N THR A 303 8.55 -11.14 6.31
CA THR A 303 7.48 -11.99 5.77
C THR A 303 6.15 -11.71 6.48
N GLY A 304 5.22 -11.08 5.77
CA GLY A 304 3.96 -10.64 6.36
C GLY A 304 2.85 -10.42 5.33
N GLY A 305 2.08 -9.35 5.51
CA GLY A 305 0.87 -9.06 4.72
C GLY A 305 1.10 -9.01 3.20
N GLN A 306 2.30 -8.65 2.74
CA GLN A 306 2.65 -8.68 1.31
C GLN A 306 2.53 -10.09 0.70
N VAL A 307 2.95 -11.14 1.42
CA VAL A 307 2.83 -12.53 0.92
C VAL A 307 1.37 -12.93 0.78
N VAL A 308 0.55 -12.61 1.79
CA VAL A 308 -0.89 -12.88 1.76
C VAL A 308 -1.55 -12.12 0.61
N TYR A 309 -1.24 -10.83 0.46
CA TYR A 309 -1.75 -9.99 -0.61
C TYR A 309 -1.44 -10.58 -1.99
N VAL A 310 -0.17 -10.94 -2.26
CA VAL A 310 0.24 -11.46 -3.57
C VAL A 310 -0.39 -12.83 -3.85
N LEU A 311 -0.49 -13.72 -2.85
CA LEU A 311 -1.13 -15.03 -3.03
C LEU A 311 -2.63 -14.89 -3.34
N ASP A 312 -3.36 -14.08 -2.59
CA ASP A 312 -4.79 -13.85 -2.84
C ASP A 312 -5.02 -13.10 -4.17
N GLN A 313 -4.13 -12.17 -4.53
CA GLN A 313 -4.14 -11.48 -5.83
C GLN A 313 -4.00 -12.47 -7.00
N VAL A 314 -3.09 -13.44 -6.92
CA VAL A 314 -2.87 -14.42 -7.98
C VAL A 314 -4.11 -15.29 -8.20
N VAL A 315 -4.74 -15.77 -7.13
CA VAL A 315 -5.98 -16.56 -7.22
C VAL A 315 -7.05 -15.76 -7.96
N ALA A 316 -7.25 -14.50 -7.57
CA ALA A 316 -8.24 -13.63 -8.16
C ALA A 316 -7.94 -13.27 -9.63
N PHE A 317 -6.67 -13.04 -9.97
CA PHE A 317 -6.24 -12.83 -11.35
C PHE A 317 -6.50 -14.04 -12.20
N GLU A 318 -6.12 -15.25 -11.76
CA GLU A 318 -6.32 -16.45 -12.57
C GLU A 318 -7.81 -16.74 -12.80
N GLU A 319 -8.66 -16.61 -11.77
CA GLU A 319 -10.11 -16.77 -11.91
C GLU A 319 -10.70 -15.79 -12.94
N GLU A 320 -10.35 -14.51 -12.84
CA GLU A 320 -10.85 -13.48 -13.76
C GLU A 320 -10.27 -13.65 -15.18
N MET A 321 -9.00 -14.01 -15.32
CA MET A 321 -8.37 -14.28 -16.62
C MET A 321 -9.04 -15.48 -17.31
N LEU A 322 -9.23 -16.60 -16.60
CA LEU A 322 -9.93 -17.77 -17.13
C LEU A 322 -11.35 -17.41 -17.59
N GLN A 323 -12.06 -16.60 -16.79
CA GLN A 323 -13.39 -16.12 -17.15
C GLN A 323 -13.34 -15.26 -18.42
N ARG A 324 -12.43 -14.28 -18.51
CA ARG A 324 -12.29 -13.40 -19.67
C ARG A 324 -11.92 -14.17 -20.94
N ILE A 325 -10.93 -15.05 -20.87
CA ILE A 325 -10.47 -15.88 -21.99
C ILE A 325 -11.64 -16.70 -22.54
N LYS A 326 -12.36 -17.40 -21.64
CA LYS A 326 -13.54 -18.19 -22.02
C LYS A 326 -14.60 -17.31 -22.68
N GLN A 327 -14.96 -16.18 -22.08
CA GLN A 327 -15.99 -15.28 -22.61
C GLN A 327 -15.61 -14.66 -23.97
N GLN A 328 -14.34 -14.66 -24.36
CA GLN A 328 -13.90 -14.19 -25.69
C GLN A 328 -13.76 -15.32 -26.72
N GLY A 329 -14.23 -16.53 -26.41
CA GLY A 329 -14.17 -17.66 -27.34
C GLY A 329 -12.75 -18.18 -27.55
N LEU A 330 -11.88 -18.02 -26.54
CA LEU A 330 -10.48 -18.45 -26.59
C LEU A 330 -10.27 -19.66 -25.67
N ASN A 331 -9.30 -20.51 -26.03
CA ASN A 331 -8.89 -21.66 -25.22
C ASN A 331 -7.41 -21.55 -24.79
N ILE A 332 -7.01 -20.34 -24.43
CA ILE A 332 -5.65 -20.03 -23.97
C ILE A 332 -5.56 -20.37 -22.48
N LYS A 333 -4.44 -20.98 -22.07
CA LYS A 333 -4.17 -21.23 -20.66
C LYS A 333 -3.39 -20.02 -20.12
N PRO A 334 -3.97 -19.22 -19.21
CA PRO A 334 -3.22 -18.11 -18.63
C PRO A 334 -2.07 -18.65 -17.79
N GLN A 335 -0.99 -17.89 -17.65
CA GLN A 335 0.11 -18.22 -16.75
C GLN A 335 0.43 -17.04 -15.84
N ILE A 336 0.60 -17.31 -14.54
CA ILE A 336 1.03 -16.31 -13.57
C ILE A 336 2.26 -16.83 -12.83
N LEU A 337 3.36 -16.08 -12.90
CA LEU A 337 4.58 -16.37 -12.17
C LEU A 337 4.82 -15.35 -11.06
N VAL A 338 4.91 -15.82 -9.82
CA VAL A 338 5.38 -15.02 -8.69
C VAL A 338 6.88 -15.25 -8.52
N LEU A 339 7.68 -14.25 -8.89
CA LEU A 339 9.13 -14.29 -8.75
C LEU A 339 9.58 -13.82 -7.38
N THR A 340 10.33 -14.68 -6.71
CA THR A 340 10.93 -14.45 -5.40
C THR A 340 12.34 -15.03 -5.35
N ARG A 341 13.08 -14.72 -4.29
CA ARG A 341 14.38 -15.34 -4.04
C ARG A 341 14.27 -16.84 -3.69
N LEU A 342 15.17 -17.64 -4.25
CA LEU A 342 15.47 -19.00 -3.76
C LEU A 342 16.41 -18.93 -2.56
N ILE A 343 15.99 -19.51 -1.43
CA ILE A 343 16.77 -19.55 -0.18
C ILE A 343 17.10 -21.00 0.13
N PRO A 344 18.34 -21.47 -0.14
CA PRO A 344 18.76 -22.84 0.17
C PRO A 344 18.61 -23.20 1.65
N ASP A 345 18.97 -22.30 2.57
CA ASP A 345 18.71 -22.45 4.01
C ASP A 345 17.26 -22.05 4.34
N ALA A 346 16.32 -22.90 3.95
CA ALA A 346 14.89 -22.63 4.02
C ALA A 346 14.27 -22.81 5.43
N LYS A 347 15.04 -23.23 6.45
CA LYS A 347 14.58 -23.40 7.85
C LYS A 347 13.25 -24.16 7.99
N GLY A 348 13.06 -25.22 7.21
CA GLY A 348 11.84 -26.06 7.23
C GLY A 348 10.72 -25.59 6.30
N THR A 349 10.87 -24.44 5.63
CA THR A 349 9.94 -23.95 4.61
C THR A 349 10.24 -24.54 3.22
N LYS A 350 9.39 -24.26 2.23
CA LYS A 350 9.61 -24.61 0.82
C LYS A 350 10.40 -23.57 0.03
N CYS A 351 11.02 -22.57 0.68
CA CYS A 351 11.73 -21.49 -0.01
C CYS A 351 13.00 -21.94 -0.78
N ASN A 352 13.43 -23.19 -0.63
CA ASN A 352 14.48 -23.82 -1.42
C ASN A 352 13.98 -24.52 -2.70
N GLN A 353 12.66 -24.62 -2.91
CA GLN A 353 12.07 -25.22 -4.10
C GLN A 353 11.97 -24.19 -5.22
N GLU A 354 12.61 -24.47 -6.35
CA GLU A 354 12.64 -23.55 -7.49
C GLU A 354 11.26 -23.23 -8.06
N LEU A 355 10.40 -24.24 -8.21
CA LEU A 355 9.05 -24.06 -8.73
C LEU A 355 8.03 -24.68 -7.77
N GLU A 356 7.01 -23.90 -7.40
CA GLU A 356 5.93 -24.35 -6.51
C GLU A 356 4.56 -23.92 -7.06
N PRO A 357 3.63 -24.85 -7.33
CA PRO A 357 2.26 -24.51 -7.71
C PRO A 357 1.52 -23.75 -6.60
N ILE A 358 0.76 -22.72 -6.98
CA ILE A 358 -0.03 -21.94 -6.03
C ILE A 358 -1.36 -22.66 -5.76
N LYS A 359 -1.73 -22.81 -4.48
CA LYS A 359 -2.98 -23.44 -4.05
C LYS A 359 -4.17 -22.66 -4.60
N ASN A 360 -5.26 -23.38 -4.89
CA ASN A 360 -6.48 -22.83 -5.48
C ASN A 360 -6.29 -22.19 -6.87
N THR A 361 -5.18 -22.50 -7.55
CA THR A 361 -4.93 -22.11 -8.94
C THR A 361 -4.62 -23.35 -9.78
N LYS A 362 -4.73 -23.24 -11.11
CA LYS A 362 -4.46 -24.30 -12.09
C LYS A 362 -3.18 -24.09 -12.88
N HIS A 363 -2.78 -22.84 -13.08
CA HIS A 363 -1.71 -22.45 -13.99
C HIS A 363 -0.71 -21.46 -13.37
N SER A 364 -0.86 -21.16 -12.08
CA SER A 364 -0.04 -20.18 -11.38
C SER A 364 1.02 -20.82 -10.49
N HIS A 365 2.23 -20.26 -10.53
CA HIS A 365 3.41 -20.83 -9.85
C HIS A 365 4.24 -19.75 -9.15
N ILE A 366 4.88 -20.12 -8.05
CA ILE A 366 6.00 -19.39 -7.45
C ILE A 366 7.27 -19.86 -8.15
N LEU A 367 8.02 -18.95 -8.75
CA LEU A 367 9.34 -19.19 -9.32
C LEU A 367 10.42 -18.56 -8.44
N ARG A 368 11.35 -19.37 -7.96
CA ARG A 368 12.43 -18.93 -7.08
C ARG A 368 13.75 -18.90 -7.81
N VAL A 369 14.37 -17.73 -7.86
CA VAL A 369 15.70 -17.55 -8.47
C VAL A 369 16.73 -17.25 -7.39
N PRO A 370 17.86 -17.95 -7.33
CA PRO A 370 18.85 -17.72 -6.28
C PRO A 370 19.58 -16.39 -6.49
N PHE A 371 19.96 -15.75 -5.38
CA PHE A 371 20.99 -14.72 -5.44
C PHE A 371 22.36 -15.35 -5.64
N ARG A 372 23.20 -14.66 -6.42
CA ARG A 372 24.55 -15.08 -6.73
C ARG A 372 25.55 -13.98 -6.36
N THR A 373 26.70 -14.43 -5.91
CA THR A 373 27.92 -13.63 -5.72
C THR A 373 29.02 -14.21 -6.61
N GLU A 374 30.19 -13.58 -6.61
CA GLU A 374 31.39 -14.12 -7.26
C GLU A 374 31.75 -15.54 -6.77
N LYS A 375 31.32 -15.92 -5.56
CA LYS A 375 31.57 -17.24 -4.95
C LYS A 375 30.49 -18.29 -5.24
N GLY A 376 29.43 -17.93 -5.97
CA GLY A 376 28.32 -18.83 -6.27
C GLY A 376 26.99 -18.40 -5.62
N VAL A 377 26.10 -19.37 -5.39
CA VAL A 377 24.75 -19.14 -4.84
C VAL A 377 24.84 -18.75 -3.36
N LEU A 378 24.14 -17.68 -2.98
CA LEU A 378 24.06 -17.22 -1.60
C LEU A 378 22.97 -18.01 -0.84
N ASN A 379 23.38 -18.80 0.15
CA ASN A 379 22.51 -19.76 0.83
C ASN A 379 21.58 -19.14 1.88
N GLN A 380 22.08 -18.14 2.59
CA GLN A 380 21.45 -17.54 3.76
C GLN A 380 20.43 -16.44 3.42
N TRP A 381 19.41 -16.27 4.26
CA TRP A 381 18.48 -15.15 4.15
C TRP A 381 19.20 -13.79 4.25
N VAL A 382 18.66 -12.80 3.53
CA VAL A 382 19.16 -11.43 3.46
C VAL A 382 18.00 -10.50 3.79
N SER A 383 18.26 -9.54 4.67
CA SER A 383 17.30 -8.48 5.02
C SER A 383 16.92 -7.69 3.78
N ARG A 384 15.66 -7.25 3.69
CA ARG A 384 15.20 -6.35 2.62
C ARG A 384 16.01 -5.05 2.53
N PHE A 385 16.64 -4.61 3.62
CA PHE A 385 17.54 -3.45 3.62
C PHE A 385 18.92 -3.75 3.01
N ASP A 386 19.37 -5.01 3.04
CA ASP A 386 20.72 -5.41 2.58
C ASP A 386 20.69 -5.98 1.15
N ILE A 387 19.56 -5.89 0.44
CA ILE A 387 19.27 -6.72 -0.73
C ILE A 387 19.83 -6.17 -2.05
N TYR A 388 20.11 -4.87 -2.09
CA TYR A 388 20.38 -4.13 -3.33
C TYR A 388 21.55 -4.64 -4.18
N PRO A 389 22.68 -5.14 -3.62
CA PRO A 389 23.78 -5.71 -4.41
C PRO A 389 23.40 -6.87 -5.32
N TYR A 390 22.32 -7.57 -5.01
CA TYR A 390 21.94 -8.80 -5.71
C TYR A 390 20.92 -8.56 -6.83
N LEU A 391 20.19 -7.43 -6.81
CA LEU A 391 18.98 -7.23 -7.62
C LEU A 391 19.25 -7.14 -9.12
N GLU A 392 20.35 -6.50 -9.54
CA GLU A 392 20.67 -6.39 -10.96
C GLU A 392 20.97 -7.76 -11.57
N ARG A 393 21.82 -8.56 -10.91
CA ARG A 393 22.15 -9.91 -11.36
C ARG A 393 20.94 -10.83 -11.30
N TYR A 394 20.16 -10.74 -10.22
CA TYR A 394 18.89 -11.46 -10.09
C TYR A 394 17.95 -11.17 -11.26
N THR A 395 17.83 -9.91 -11.68
CA THR A 395 17.00 -9.52 -12.83
C THR A 395 17.48 -10.19 -14.12
N GLN A 396 18.80 -10.27 -14.33
CA GLN A 396 19.38 -10.94 -15.50
C GLN A 396 19.07 -12.44 -15.49
N ASP A 397 19.36 -13.11 -14.37
CA ASP A 397 19.15 -14.56 -14.21
C ASP A 397 17.65 -14.94 -14.27
N ALA A 398 16.77 -14.06 -13.80
CA ALA A 398 15.32 -14.26 -13.84
C ALA A 398 14.73 -14.09 -15.24
N ALA A 399 15.26 -13.16 -16.05
CA ALA A 399 14.68 -12.82 -17.35
C ALA A 399 14.62 -14.02 -18.29
N ASP A 400 15.72 -14.77 -18.36
CA ASP A 400 15.84 -15.90 -19.28
C ASP A 400 14.90 -17.04 -18.87
N LYS A 401 14.79 -17.31 -17.56
CA LYS A 401 13.86 -18.31 -17.02
C LYS A 401 12.39 -17.96 -17.24
N ILE A 402 12.02 -16.68 -17.11
CA ILE A 402 10.64 -16.24 -17.37
C ILE A 402 10.27 -16.53 -18.82
N VAL A 403 11.12 -16.12 -19.76
CA VAL A 403 10.84 -16.27 -21.20
C VAL A 403 10.77 -17.73 -21.59
N GLU A 404 11.64 -18.56 -21.01
CA GLU A 404 11.62 -20.02 -21.19
C GLU A 404 10.32 -20.64 -20.67
N LEU A 405 9.95 -20.37 -19.41
CA LEU A 405 8.77 -20.98 -18.78
C LEU A 405 7.44 -20.52 -19.38
N MET A 406 7.36 -19.25 -19.79
CA MET A 406 6.15 -18.68 -20.39
C MET A 406 6.04 -18.93 -21.89
N GLU A 407 7.07 -19.55 -22.51
CA GLU A 407 7.17 -19.75 -23.96
C GLU A 407 6.99 -18.44 -24.75
N GLY A 408 7.45 -17.32 -24.17
CA GLY A 408 7.15 -15.99 -24.67
C GLY A 408 7.40 -14.89 -23.65
N LYS A 409 7.10 -13.65 -24.04
CA LYS A 409 7.17 -12.52 -23.13
C LYS A 409 5.92 -12.47 -22.25
N PRO A 410 6.01 -11.94 -21.02
CA PRO A 410 4.84 -11.59 -20.24
C PRO A 410 4.07 -10.46 -20.91
N ASP A 411 2.75 -10.42 -20.72
CA ASP A 411 1.88 -9.33 -21.18
C ASP A 411 1.83 -8.19 -20.16
N LEU A 412 2.01 -8.52 -18.88
CA LEU A 412 1.98 -7.57 -17.77
C LEU A 412 3.01 -7.94 -16.71
N ILE A 413 3.74 -6.94 -16.21
CA ILE A 413 4.67 -7.07 -15.08
C ILE A 413 4.17 -6.20 -13.94
N ILE A 414 4.12 -6.74 -12.72
CA ILE A 414 3.80 -5.98 -11.51
C ILE A 414 4.92 -6.13 -10.48
N GLY A 415 5.48 -5.01 -10.04
CA GLY A 415 6.41 -4.96 -8.91
C GLY A 415 5.69 -4.85 -7.57
N ASN A 416 6.24 -5.47 -6.52
CA ASN A 416 5.78 -5.34 -5.13
C ASN A 416 6.94 -4.91 -4.23
N TYR A 417 6.72 -3.84 -3.45
CA TYR A 417 7.71 -3.22 -2.57
C TYR A 417 8.96 -2.69 -3.32
N THR A 418 9.87 -1.99 -2.65
CA THR A 418 10.99 -1.29 -3.30
C THR A 418 11.85 -2.20 -4.18
N ASP A 419 12.25 -3.37 -3.68
CA ASP A 419 13.12 -4.32 -4.39
C ASP A 419 12.40 -4.97 -5.58
N GLY A 420 11.17 -5.44 -5.38
CA GLY A 420 10.34 -5.98 -6.46
C GLY A 420 9.99 -4.94 -7.51
N ASN A 421 9.71 -3.70 -7.10
CA ASN A 421 9.45 -2.57 -8.01
C ASN A 421 10.67 -2.20 -8.85
N LEU A 422 11.86 -2.21 -8.25
CA LEU A 422 13.11 -1.96 -8.99
C LEU A 422 13.39 -3.08 -10.00
N VAL A 423 13.31 -4.34 -9.58
CA VAL A 423 13.51 -5.50 -10.48
C VAL A 423 12.48 -5.50 -11.61
N ALA A 424 11.22 -5.24 -11.29
CA ALA A 424 10.13 -5.13 -12.26
C ALA A 424 10.40 -3.99 -13.26
N SER A 425 10.94 -2.86 -12.81
CA SER A 425 11.29 -1.72 -13.68
C SER A 425 12.39 -2.09 -14.68
N LEU A 426 13.43 -2.77 -14.21
CA LEU A 426 14.52 -3.26 -15.06
C LEU A 426 14.02 -4.32 -16.07
N MET A 427 13.16 -5.24 -15.62
CA MET A 427 12.58 -6.30 -16.44
C MET A 427 11.65 -5.76 -17.52
N ALA A 428 10.69 -4.91 -17.13
CA ALA A 428 9.72 -4.30 -18.03
C ALA A 428 10.40 -3.51 -19.15
N ARG A 429 11.46 -2.78 -18.81
CA ARG A 429 12.30 -2.09 -19.79
C ARG A 429 13.02 -3.06 -20.72
N LYS A 430 13.68 -4.10 -20.19
CA LYS A 430 14.41 -5.11 -20.98
C LYS A 430 13.49 -5.79 -21.99
N LEU A 431 12.27 -6.12 -21.59
CA LEU A 431 11.32 -6.89 -22.41
C LEU A 431 10.37 -6.02 -23.25
N GLY A 432 10.21 -4.74 -22.92
CA GLY A 432 9.27 -3.81 -23.55
C GLY A 432 7.82 -3.99 -23.08
N ILE A 433 7.61 -4.39 -21.82
CA ILE A 433 6.31 -4.83 -21.26
C ILE A 433 5.73 -3.81 -20.30
N THR A 434 4.40 -3.74 -20.23
CA THR A 434 3.67 -2.76 -19.41
C THR A 434 3.96 -3.01 -17.93
N LEU A 435 4.25 -1.94 -17.19
CA LEU A 435 4.68 -2.01 -15.79
C LEU A 435 3.63 -1.42 -14.84
N GLY A 436 3.10 -2.27 -13.96
CA GLY A 436 2.41 -1.87 -12.73
C GLY A 436 3.36 -1.92 -11.53
N THR A 437 3.17 -1.05 -10.54
CA THR A 437 3.88 -1.14 -9.25
C THR A 437 2.93 -1.01 -8.07
N ILE A 438 3.24 -1.72 -6.99
CA ILE A 438 2.56 -1.64 -5.69
C ILE A 438 3.64 -1.40 -4.63
N ALA A 439 3.58 -0.29 -3.90
CA ALA A 439 4.58 0.01 -2.87
C ALA A 439 4.43 -0.91 -1.64
N HIS A 440 3.20 -1.21 -1.22
CA HIS A 440 2.84 -1.81 0.08
C HIS A 440 3.19 -0.91 1.28
N ALA A 441 4.39 -0.35 1.30
CA ALA A 441 4.83 0.66 2.25
C ALA A 441 6.01 1.47 1.67
N LEU A 442 6.09 2.76 2.00
CA LEU A 442 7.25 3.59 1.72
C LEU A 442 7.97 3.98 3.00
N GLU A 443 9.18 3.44 3.20
CA GLU A 443 9.89 3.51 4.49
C GLU A 443 10.22 4.94 4.90
N LYS A 444 10.37 5.89 3.96
CA LYS A 444 10.61 7.31 4.25
C LYS A 444 9.55 7.92 5.18
N THR A 445 8.31 7.44 5.11
CA THR A 445 7.22 7.92 5.99
C THR A 445 7.11 7.17 7.31
N LYS A 446 7.75 6.00 7.42
CA LYS A 446 7.78 5.17 8.63
C LYS A 446 8.94 5.54 9.55
N TYR A 447 10.03 6.03 8.97
CA TYR A 447 11.18 6.54 9.70
C TYR A 447 11.23 8.06 9.54
N GLU A 448 10.74 8.78 10.57
CA GLU A 448 10.66 10.24 10.56
C GLU A 448 12.04 10.88 10.36
N ASP A 449 12.09 11.90 9.51
CA ASP A 449 13.30 12.61 9.08
C ASP A 449 14.42 11.69 8.53
N SER A 450 14.09 10.48 8.08
CA SER A 450 15.09 9.53 7.57
C SER A 450 15.84 10.01 6.33
N ASP A 451 15.26 10.95 5.60
CA ASP A 451 15.89 11.64 4.47
C ASP A 451 16.97 12.63 4.94
N ILE A 452 16.64 13.51 5.90
CA ILE A 452 17.59 14.48 6.46
C ILE A 452 18.68 13.78 7.32
N LYS A 453 18.30 12.77 8.10
CA LYS A 453 19.17 11.99 8.99
C LYS A 453 19.85 10.81 8.27
N LEU A 454 19.95 10.87 6.94
CA LEU A 454 20.46 9.77 6.12
C LEU A 454 21.81 9.27 6.62
N LYS A 455 22.78 10.16 6.92
CA LYS A 455 24.13 9.77 7.36
C LYS A 455 24.13 8.89 8.63
N GLU A 456 23.15 9.06 9.52
CA GLU A 456 23.03 8.29 10.77
C GLU A 456 22.38 6.92 10.52
N LEU A 457 21.42 6.86 9.61
CA LEU A 457 20.55 5.69 9.40
C LEU A 457 21.03 4.78 8.26
N ASP A 458 21.73 5.33 7.27
CA ASP A 458 22.17 4.62 6.07
C ASP A 458 23.11 3.44 6.36
N PRO A 459 24.04 3.49 7.34
CA PRO A 459 24.87 2.32 7.68
C PRO A 459 24.08 1.08 8.12
N LYS A 460 22.85 1.26 8.62
CA LYS A 460 21.98 0.18 9.12
C LYS A 460 20.87 -0.19 8.15
N TYR A 461 20.24 0.79 7.50
CA TYR A 461 19.03 0.57 6.70
C TYR A 461 19.24 0.76 5.20
N HIS A 462 20.38 1.33 4.79
CA HIS A 462 20.71 1.58 3.39
C HIS A 462 19.61 2.37 2.65
N PHE A 463 19.06 3.38 3.31
CA PHE A 463 18.00 4.23 2.79
C PHE A 463 18.41 5.02 1.54
N SER A 464 19.70 5.28 1.36
CA SER A 464 20.23 5.87 0.12
C SER A 464 19.87 5.00 -1.09
N CYS A 465 20.10 3.68 -1.00
CA CYS A 465 19.71 2.72 -2.02
C CYS A 465 18.17 2.63 -2.12
N GLN A 466 17.48 2.56 -0.99
CA GLN A 466 16.03 2.38 -0.96
C GLN A 466 15.28 3.54 -1.63
N PHE A 467 15.53 4.78 -1.20
CA PHE A 467 14.84 5.96 -1.71
C PHE A 467 15.17 6.22 -3.18
N THR A 468 16.41 5.92 -3.59
CA THR A 468 16.80 5.97 -5.01
C THR A 468 16.04 4.94 -5.84
N ALA A 469 15.92 3.70 -5.36
CA ALA A 469 15.17 2.64 -6.02
C ALA A 469 13.67 2.95 -6.10
N ASP A 470 13.09 3.51 -5.04
CA ASP A 470 11.70 3.97 -4.99
C ASP A 470 11.46 5.05 -6.07
N LEU A 471 12.29 6.10 -6.13
CA LEU A 471 12.17 7.16 -7.15
C LEU A 471 12.25 6.60 -8.58
N ILE A 472 13.19 5.69 -8.83
CA ILE A 472 13.36 5.04 -10.13
C ILE A 472 12.07 4.28 -10.49
N ALA A 473 11.55 3.46 -9.59
CA ALA A 473 10.40 2.63 -9.91
C ALA A 473 9.09 3.42 -10.02
N MET A 474 8.87 4.42 -9.15
CA MET A 474 7.73 5.33 -9.24
C MET A 474 7.65 6.02 -10.62
N ASN A 475 8.81 6.46 -11.12
CA ASN A 475 8.89 7.14 -12.40
C ASN A 475 8.92 6.21 -13.61
N SER A 476 9.35 4.97 -13.44
CA SER A 476 9.33 3.92 -14.49
C SER A 476 7.93 3.35 -14.73
N ALA A 477 7.08 3.31 -13.69
CA ALA A 477 5.76 2.69 -13.75
C ALA A 477 4.84 3.34 -14.80
N ASP A 478 4.15 2.50 -15.58
CA ASP A 478 3.07 2.92 -16.48
C ASP A 478 1.80 3.23 -15.67
N PHE A 479 1.54 2.45 -14.62
CA PHE A 479 0.53 2.73 -13.60
C PHE A 479 0.99 2.27 -12.22
N ILE A 480 0.48 2.93 -11.18
CA ILE A 480 0.75 2.64 -9.77
C ILE A 480 -0.56 2.24 -9.11
N ILE A 481 -0.55 1.11 -8.42
CA ILE A 481 -1.68 0.63 -7.61
C ILE A 481 -1.41 0.96 -6.15
N THR A 482 -2.40 1.59 -5.52
CA THR A 482 -2.43 1.85 -4.08
C THR A 482 -3.70 1.26 -3.48
N SER A 483 -3.67 0.97 -2.18
CA SER A 483 -4.84 0.42 -1.49
C SER A 483 -5.82 1.52 -1.04
N THR A 484 -5.32 2.75 -0.85
CA THR A 484 -6.08 3.89 -0.30
C THR A 484 -5.65 5.22 -0.91
N TYR A 485 -6.52 6.21 -0.84
CA TYR A 485 -6.18 7.60 -1.15
C TYR A 485 -5.09 8.13 -0.20
N GLN A 486 -5.18 7.77 1.07
CA GLN A 486 -4.20 8.11 2.10
C GLN A 486 -2.76 7.70 1.71
N GLU A 487 -2.58 6.55 1.05
CA GLU A 487 -1.28 6.11 0.56
C GLU A 487 -0.69 7.10 -0.45
N ILE A 488 -1.52 7.69 -1.30
CA ILE A 488 -1.07 8.65 -2.33
C ILE A 488 -0.88 10.05 -1.73
N ALA A 489 -1.97 10.64 -1.24
CA ALA A 489 -2.06 12.05 -0.88
C ALA A 489 -2.52 12.28 0.57
N GLY A 490 -2.57 11.24 1.39
CA GLY A 490 -2.77 11.39 2.82
C GLY A 490 -4.14 11.96 3.17
N SER A 491 -4.16 12.74 4.25
CA SER A 491 -5.35 13.44 4.74
C SER A 491 -5.18 14.93 4.55
N LYS A 492 -6.12 15.74 5.06
CA LYS A 492 -5.97 17.19 5.10
C LYS A 492 -4.74 17.60 5.94
N ASP A 493 -4.54 16.91 7.06
CA ASP A 493 -3.56 17.31 8.08
C ASP A 493 -2.21 16.60 7.96
N LYS A 494 -2.16 15.47 7.24
CA LYS A 494 -0.92 14.69 7.06
C LYS A 494 -0.69 14.35 5.59
N PRO A 495 0.52 14.58 5.04
CA PRO A 495 0.81 14.23 3.66
C PRO A 495 0.80 12.71 3.43
N GLY A 496 0.50 12.32 2.19
CA GLY A 496 0.50 10.91 1.78
C GLY A 496 1.90 10.30 1.71
N GLN A 497 1.95 8.98 1.57
CA GLN A 497 3.24 8.28 1.46
C GLN A 497 3.96 8.68 0.17
N TYR A 498 3.28 8.61 -0.98
CA TYR A 498 3.85 9.07 -2.25
C TYR A 498 4.06 10.58 -2.27
N GLU A 499 3.12 11.37 -1.76
CA GLU A 499 3.26 12.84 -1.68
C GLU A 499 4.51 13.28 -0.93
N SER A 500 4.92 12.55 0.11
CA SER A 500 6.16 12.86 0.83
C SER A 500 7.43 12.71 -0.02
N HIS A 501 7.34 12.08 -1.20
CA HIS A 501 8.41 11.93 -2.18
C HIS A 501 8.32 12.99 -3.30
N SER A 502 7.37 13.92 -3.23
CA SER A 502 7.25 15.00 -4.21
C SER A 502 8.44 15.96 -4.15
N ALA A 503 8.86 16.38 -2.95
CA ALA A 503 10.07 17.17 -2.75
C ALA A 503 10.75 16.78 -1.42
N PHE A 504 12.02 16.40 -1.47
CA PHE A 504 12.82 16.04 -0.29
C PHE A 504 14.32 16.13 -0.60
N THR A 505 15.17 15.97 0.42
CA THR A 505 16.62 16.06 0.24
C THR A 505 17.34 15.00 1.06
N LEU A 506 18.45 14.51 0.51
CA LEU A 506 19.39 13.60 1.15
C LEU A 506 20.73 14.34 1.28
N PRO A 507 20.97 15.09 2.38
CA PRO A 507 22.11 15.97 2.49
C PRO A 507 23.46 15.24 2.29
N GLY A 508 24.24 15.73 1.33
CA GLY A 508 25.50 15.13 0.90
C GLY A 508 25.39 14.07 -0.21
N LEU A 509 24.19 13.86 -0.76
CA LEU A 509 23.96 12.93 -1.88
C LEU A 509 23.28 13.61 -3.06
N TYR A 510 21.98 13.91 -2.94
CA TYR A 510 21.21 14.66 -3.94
C TYR A 510 19.98 15.30 -3.31
N ARG A 511 19.43 16.28 -4.01
CA ARG A 511 18.15 16.93 -3.70
C ARG A 511 17.10 16.49 -4.71
N VAL A 512 15.86 16.32 -4.28
CA VAL A 512 14.73 15.99 -5.14
C VAL A 512 13.77 17.17 -5.15
N ALA A 513 13.85 18.00 -6.18
CA ALA A 513 12.98 19.16 -6.37
C ALA A 513 11.58 18.74 -6.82
N SER A 514 11.50 17.69 -7.65
CA SER A 514 10.26 17.10 -8.13
C SER A 514 10.45 15.59 -8.35
N GLY A 515 10.07 14.79 -7.35
CA GLY A 515 10.24 13.34 -7.37
C GLY A 515 9.05 12.60 -7.97
N ILE A 516 7.84 12.94 -7.51
CA ILE A 516 6.59 12.37 -7.97
C ILE A 516 5.46 13.39 -7.86
N ASN A 517 4.50 13.34 -8.79
CA ASN A 517 3.30 14.16 -8.75
C ASN A 517 2.08 13.29 -8.44
N VAL A 518 1.41 13.54 -7.31
CA VAL A 518 0.22 12.78 -6.88
C VAL A 518 -0.98 12.93 -7.83
N PHE A 519 -0.98 13.95 -8.69
CA PHE A 519 -1.99 14.16 -9.73
C PHE A 519 -1.70 13.41 -11.04
N ASP A 520 -0.59 12.66 -11.10
CA ASP A 520 -0.24 11.89 -12.29
C ASP A 520 -1.33 10.82 -12.54
N PRO A 521 -1.88 10.73 -13.77
CA PRO A 521 -2.90 9.75 -14.12
C PRO A 521 -2.41 8.31 -14.05
N LYS A 522 -1.14 8.04 -13.72
CA LYS A 522 -0.67 6.69 -13.39
C LYS A 522 -1.21 6.16 -12.05
N PHE A 523 -1.58 7.03 -11.11
CA PHE A 523 -2.06 6.61 -9.79
C PHE A 523 -3.49 6.07 -9.83
N ASN A 524 -3.65 4.86 -9.32
CA ASN A 524 -4.94 4.17 -9.22
C ASN A 524 -5.12 3.54 -7.84
N ILE A 525 -6.27 3.78 -7.22
CA ILE A 525 -6.68 3.08 -6.00
C ILE A 525 -7.37 1.80 -6.42
N ALA A 526 -6.80 0.65 -6.08
CA ALA A 526 -7.45 -0.65 -6.21
C ALA A 526 -7.36 -1.35 -4.85
N ALA A 527 -8.39 -1.19 -4.03
CA ALA A 527 -8.41 -1.74 -2.70
C ALA A 527 -8.51 -3.27 -2.75
N PRO A 528 -7.68 -4.01 -1.98
CA PRO A 528 -7.80 -5.46 -1.87
C PRO A 528 -9.06 -5.85 -1.09
N GLY A 529 -9.41 -7.14 -1.16
CA GLY A 529 -10.47 -7.74 -0.36
C GLY A 529 -9.95 -8.67 0.73
N ALA A 530 -10.86 -9.41 1.34
CA ALA A 530 -10.55 -10.60 2.10
C ALA A 530 -10.98 -11.85 1.30
N ASP A 531 -10.32 -12.99 1.53
CA ASP A 531 -10.68 -14.28 0.94
C ASP A 531 -12.12 -14.66 1.34
N GLN A 532 -13.07 -14.56 0.41
CA GLN A 532 -14.49 -14.80 0.67
C GLN A 532 -14.82 -16.29 0.87
N SER A 533 -13.88 -17.20 0.61
CA SER A 533 -14.00 -18.60 1.01
C SER A 533 -13.72 -18.80 2.52
N VAL A 534 -12.97 -17.88 3.12
CA VAL A 534 -12.59 -17.89 4.55
C VAL A 534 -13.50 -16.97 5.35
N TYR A 535 -13.66 -15.71 4.90
CA TYR A 535 -14.44 -14.67 5.55
C TYR A 535 -15.74 -14.42 4.79
N PHE A 536 -16.83 -14.95 5.34
CA PHE A 536 -18.17 -14.88 4.74
C PHE A 536 -19.22 -14.56 5.82
N PRO A 537 -20.43 -14.10 5.43
CA PRO A 537 -21.45 -13.67 6.37
C PRO A 537 -21.82 -14.72 7.42
N TYR A 538 -21.94 -14.29 8.68
CA TYR A 538 -22.34 -15.17 9.79
C TYR A 538 -23.72 -15.85 9.63
N THR A 539 -24.54 -15.33 8.71
CA THR A 539 -25.88 -15.82 8.34
C THR A 539 -25.83 -17.07 7.45
N GLU A 540 -24.72 -17.36 6.76
CA GLU A 540 -24.56 -18.54 5.92
C GLU A 540 -24.29 -19.80 6.77
N LYS A 541 -25.32 -20.28 7.47
CA LYS A 541 -25.21 -21.37 8.46
C LYS A 541 -24.64 -22.67 7.89
N GLN A 542 -24.90 -22.96 6.61
CA GLN A 542 -24.39 -24.13 5.88
C GLN A 542 -22.87 -24.11 5.65
N LYS A 543 -22.22 -22.94 5.61
CA LYS A 543 -20.78 -22.82 5.41
C LYS A 543 -19.99 -22.76 6.73
N ARG A 544 -20.67 -22.68 7.88
CA ARG A 544 -20.04 -22.49 9.19
C ARG A 544 -19.09 -23.63 9.54
N LEU A 545 -17.93 -23.29 10.07
CA LEU A 545 -16.88 -24.23 10.41
C LEU A 545 -17.11 -24.81 11.81
N THR A 546 -18.16 -25.63 11.94
CA THR A 546 -18.66 -26.12 13.23
C THR A 546 -17.64 -26.93 14.03
N ALA A 547 -16.65 -27.53 13.38
CA ALA A 547 -15.54 -28.24 14.01
C ALA A 547 -14.71 -27.36 14.96
N PHE A 548 -14.65 -26.04 14.73
CA PHE A 548 -13.93 -25.12 15.62
C PHE A 548 -14.74 -24.65 16.83
N ARG A 549 -16.04 -24.94 16.91
CA ARG A 549 -16.90 -24.44 17.99
C ARG A 549 -16.41 -24.81 19.39
N PRO A 550 -16.02 -26.07 19.69
CA PRO A 550 -15.55 -26.42 21.03
C PRO A 550 -14.29 -25.64 21.42
N ALA A 551 -13.35 -25.47 20.47
CA ALA A 551 -12.14 -24.70 20.68
C ALA A 551 -12.43 -23.21 20.89
N ILE A 552 -13.36 -22.62 20.13
CA ILE A 552 -13.76 -21.22 20.28
C ILE A 552 -14.52 -20.98 21.60
N GLU A 553 -15.38 -21.92 22.01
CA GLU A 553 -16.08 -21.84 23.30
C GLU A 553 -15.11 -21.89 24.48
N GLU A 554 -14.11 -22.77 24.42
CA GLU A 554 -13.02 -22.82 25.39
C GLU A 554 -12.25 -21.49 25.40
N LEU A 555 -11.84 -21.02 24.21
CA LEU A 555 -11.07 -19.80 24.01
C LEU A 555 -11.78 -18.56 24.57
N LEU A 556 -13.10 -18.46 24.40
CA LEU A 556 -13.89 -17.30 24.85
C LEU A 556 -14.35 -17.40 26.31
N PHE A 557 -14.74 -18.58 26.78
CA PHE A 557 -15.57 -18.71 27.99
C PHE A 557 -15.01 -19.63 29.08
N SER A 558 -13.82 -20.21 28.88
CA SER A 558 -13.11 -20.90 29.95
C SER A 558 -12.81 -19.93 31.11
N LYS A 559 -12.87 -20.43 32.34
CA LYS A 559 -12.48 -19.66 33.55
C LYS A 559 -11.01 -19.91 33.95
N VAL A 560 -10.30 -20.74 33.19
CA VAL A 560 -8.91 -21.11 33.47
C VAL A 560 -7.99 -20.24 32.62
N ASP A 561 -7.02 -19.60 33.26
CA ASP A 561 -5.94 -18.89 32.56
C ASP A 561 -4.90 -19.91 32.07
N ASN A 562 -4.41 -19.76 30.84
CA ASN A 562 -3.37 -20.61 30.26
C ASN A 562 -2.50 -19.83 29.24
N ASP A 563 -1.69 -20.53 28.44
CA ASP A 563 -0.82 -19.90 27.43
C ASP A 563 -1.59 -19.38 26.19
N GLU A 564 -2.88 -19.71 26.01
CA GLU A 564 -3.74 -19.21 24.93
C GLU A 564 -4.64 -18.04 25.35
N HIS A 565 -5.02 -17.94 26.62
CA HIS A 565 -5.92 -16.90 27.12
C HIS A 565 -5.77 -16.60 28.62
N VAL A 566 -6.05 -15.35 28.99
CA VAL A 566 -6.09 -14.85 30.37
C VAL A 566 -7.33 -13.99 30.62
N GLY A 567 -7.81 -14.00 31.86
CA GLY A 567 -9.09 -13.37 32.22
C GLY A 567 -10.28 -14.26 31.85
N TYR A 568 -11.50 -13.85 32.20
CA TYR A 568 -12.71 -14.63 31.91
C TYR A 568 -13.92 -13.71 31.77
N LEU A 569 -14.96 -14.21 31.11
CA LEU A 569 -16.24 -13.52 30.95
C LEU A 569 -17.26 -14.14 31.91
N GLU A 570 -17.71 -13.37 32.90
CA GLU A 570 -18.67 -13.84 33.91
C GLU A 570 -20.08 -13.95 33.33
N ASP A 571 -20.52 -12.94 32.59
CA ASP A 571 -21.81 -12.94 31.89
C ASP A 571 -21.65 -13.33 30.42
N ARG A 572 -21.92 -14.59 30.10
CA ARG A 572 -21.84 -15.12 28.72
C ARG A 572 -22.93 -14.60 27.79
N LYS A 573 -23.98 -13.95 28.31
CA LYS A 573 -25.10 -13.45 27.50
C LYS A 573 -24.85 -12.04 26.95
N LYS A 574 -23.89 -11.32 27.52
CA LYS A 574 -23.51 -10.00 27.01
C LYS A 574 -22.89 -10.11 25.61
N PRO A 575 -23.22 -9.19 24.69
CA PRO A 575 -22.50 -9.05 23.45
C PRO A 575 -21.00 -8.84 23.70
N ILE A 576 -20.20 -9.22 22.71
CA ILE A 576 -18.74 -9.08 22.77
C ILE A 576 -18.29 -7.89 21.91
N LEU A 577 -17.57 -6.95 22.53
CA LEU A 577 -16.74 -5.97 21.83
C LEU A 577 -15.39 -6.63 21.56
N PHE A 578 -15.08 -6.86 20.28
CA PHE A 578 -13.96 -7.68 19.83
C PHE A 578 -12.90 -6.85 19.11
N THR A 579 -11.63 -7.12 19.39
CA THR A 579 -10.51 -6.60 18.59
C THR A 579 -9.47 -7.69 18.37
N MET A 580 -8.83 -7.67 17.20
CA MET A 580 -7.73 -8.56 16.86
C MET A 580 -6.66 -7.79 16.11
N ALA A 581 -5.47 -7.72 16.67
CA ALA A 581 -4.32 -7.03 16.07
C ALA A 581 -3.01 -7.54 16.67
N ARG A 582 -1.88 -7.13 16.08
CA ARG A 582 -0.59 -7.20 16.78
C ARG A 582 -0.63 -6.25 17.97
N LEU A 583 0.12 -6.58 19.02
CA LEU A 583 0.20 -5.75 20.22
C LEU A 583 1.40 -4.81 20.09
N ASP A 584 1.15 -3.61 19.54
CA ASP A 584 2.14 -2.53 19.41
C ASP A 584 1.49 -1.17 19.74
N THR A 585 2.32 -0.15 19.93
CA THR A 585 1.88 1.19 20.36
C THR A 585 0.87 1.79 19.39
N VAL A 586 1.08 1.59 18.09
CA VAL A 586 0.27 2.17 17.02
C VAL A 586 -1.11 1.51 16.97
N LYS A 587 -1.20 0.19 17.19
CA LYS A 587 -2.48 -0.53 17.26
C LYS A 587 -3.32 -0.15 18.47
N ASN A 588 -2.71 0.42 19.52
CA ASN A 588 -3.41 1.09 20.63
C ASN A 588 -4.48 0.22 21.32
N THR A 589 -4.22 -1.08 21.40
CA THR A 589 -5.11 -2.04 22.09
C THR A 589 -5.17 -1.76 23.60
N SER A 590 -4.07 -1.27 24.18
CA SER A 590 -4.06 -0.77 25.56
C SER A 590 -4.95 0.46 25.75
N GLY A 591 -4.98 1.39 24.78
CA GLY A 591 -5.89 2.54 24.79
C GLY A 591 -7.35 2.11 24.83
N LEU A 592 -7.76 1.17 23.97
CA LEU A 592 -9.12 0.61 24.02
C LEU A 592 -9.45 -0.02 25.38
N THR A 593 -8.50 -0.77 25.96
CA THR A 593 -8.67 -1.38 27.29
C THR A 593 -8.88 -0.31 28.37
N GLU A 594 -8.15 0.81 28.29
CA GLU A 594 -8.35 1.95 29.15
C GLU A 594 -9.72 2.61 28.96
N TRP A 595 -10.14 2.86 27.71
CA TRP A 595 -11.43 3.47 27.40
C TRP A 595 -12.59 2.63 27.93
N TYR A 596 -12.52 1.31 27.72
CA TYR A 596 -13.47 0.35 28.25
C TYR A 596 -13.47 0.36 29.78
N GLY A 597 -12.30 0.36 30.42
CA GLY A 597 -12.17 0.36 31.87
C GLY A 597 -12.77 1.58 32.56
N LYS A 598 -12.60 2.77 31.96
CA LYS A 598 -13.16 4.05 32.44
C LYS A 598 -14.68 4.12 32.25
N ASN A 599 -15.20 3.62 31.13
CA ASN A 599 -16.61 3.77 30.77
C ASN A 599 -17.50 2.70 31.42
N LYS A 600 -18.01 2.97 32.63
CA LYS A 600 -18.93 2.07 33.36
C LYS A 600 -20.19 1.70 32.57
N ARG A 601 -20.70 2.63 31.75
CA ARG A 601 -21.89 2.37 30.91
C ARG A 601 -21.56 1.32 29.85
N LEU A 602 -20.45 1.45 29.15
CA LEU A 602 -20.00 0.46 28.17
C LEU A 602 -19.82 -0.93 28.80
N ARG A 603 -19.13 -1.02 29.94
CA ARG A 603 -18.92 -2.27 30.71
C ARG A 603 -20.23 -2.94 31.13
N SER A 604 -21.27 -2.16 31.41
CA SER A 604 -22.59 -2.71 31.75
C SER A 604 -23.28 -3.38 30.56
N LEU A 605 -22.94 -2.96 29.33
CA LEU A 605 -23.60 -3.40 28.10
C LEU A 605 -22.91 -4.60 27.44
N VAL A 606 -21.58 -4.66 27.46
CA VAL A 606 -20.80 -5.65 26.69
C VAL A 606 -19.63 -6.22 27.48
N ASN A 607 -19.09 -7.34 27.00
CA ASN A 607 -17.79 -7.88 27.39
C ASN A 607 -16.70 -7.40 26.42
N LEU A 608 -15.45 -7.30 26.88
CA LEU A 608 -14.30 -6.98 26.03
C LEU A 608 -13.48 -8.24 25.71
N VAL A 609 -13.24 -8.52 24.44
CA VAL A 609 -12.35 -9.59 23.99
C VAL A 609 -11.24 -8.98 23.13
N VAL A 610 -9.99 -9.22 23.54
CA VAL A 610 -8.79 -8.73 22.87
C VAL A 610 -7.96 -9.91 22.40
N VAL A 611 -7.64 -9.99 21.12
CA VAL A 611 -6.71 -10.97 20.56
C VAL A 611 -5.45 -10.26 20.10
N GLY A 612 -4.29 -10.60 20.69
CA GLY A 612 -3.02 -10.02 20.27
C GLY A 612 -1.89 -10.19 21.28
N GLY A 613 -0.68 -10.32 20.75
CA GLY A 613 0.55 -10.44 21.53
C GLY A 613 0.65 -11.72 22.36
N SER A 614 1.56 -11.70 23.33
CA SER A 614 1.72 -12.72 24.37
C SER A 614 1.38 -12.15 25.75
N PHE A 615 1.19 -12.99 26.77
CA PHE A 615 0.88 -12.51 28.12
C PHE A 615 2.12 -12.19 28.97
N ASP A 616 3.29 -12.64 28.54
CA ASP A 616 4.54 -12.54 29.29
C ASP A 616 5.52 -11.62 28.55
N PRO A 617 5.90 -10.47 29.14
CA PRO A 617 6.80 -9.53 28.47
C PRO A 617 8.20 -10.11 28.22
N THR A 618 8.60 -11.18 28.93
CA THR A 618 9.90 -11.84 28.74
C THR A 618 9.93 -12.76 27.52
N LYS A 619 8.76 -13.19 27.03
CA LYS A 619 8.63 -13.99 25.81
C LYS A 619 8.71 -13.14 24.54
N SER A 620 8.52 -11.82 24.64
CA SER A 620 8.67 -10.90 23.51
C SER A 620 10.13 -10.46 23.33
N LYS A 621 10.60 -10.48 22.08
CA LYS A 621 11.87 -9.87 21.67
C LYS A 621 11.69 -8.41 21.24
N ASP A 622 10.45 -7.94 21.13
CA ASP A 622 10.09 -6.60 20.74
C ASP A 622 9.84 -5.73 21.98
N ARG A 623 10.47 -4.55 22.02
CA ARG A 623 10.40 -3.68 23.19
C ARG A 623 9.05 -2.99 23.34
N GLU A 624 8.38 -2.68 22.23
CA GLU A 624 7.07 -2.05 22.25
C GLU A 624 6.02 -3.04 22.71
N GLU A 625 6.02 -4.26 22.14
CA GLU A 625 5.13 -5.33 22.57
C GLU A 625 5.33 -5.64 24.06
N ALA A 626 6.57 -5.77 24.55
CA ALA A 626 6.84 -5.99 25.96
C ALA A 626 6.33 -4.84 26.87
N ALA A 627 6.36 -3.60 26.40
CA ALA A 627 5.82 -2.45 27.11
C ALA A 627 4.28 -2.45 27.13
N GLU A 628 3.66 -2.73 25.99
CA GLU A 628 2.20 -2.83 25.85
C GLU A 628 1.63 -4.01 26.66
N ILE A 629 2.34 -5.15 26.75
CA ILE A 629 1.98 -6.26 27.64
C ILE A 629 1.90 -5.81 29.10
N LYS A 630 2.93 -5.10 29.58
CA LYS A 630 2.96 -4.57 30.96
C LYS A 630 1.82 -3.58 31.19
N LYS A 631 1.54 -2.73 30.21
CA LYS A 631 0.45 -1.76 30.25
C LYS A 631 -0.92 -2.44 30.29
N MET A 632 -1.14 -3.49 29.50
CA MET A 632 -2.36 -4.30 29.52
C MET A 632 -2.62 -4.90 30.91
N HIS A 633 -1.61 -5.54 31.52
CA HIS A 633 -1.73 -6.07 32.89
C HIS A 633 -2.08 -4.98 33.91
N MET A 634 -1.37 -3.86 33.88
CA MET A 634 -1.63 -2.70 34.74
C MET A 634 -3.06 -2.18 34.60
N LEU A 635 -3.58 -2.06 33.37
CA LEU A 635 -4.93 -1.55 33.12
C LEU A 635 -6.01 -2.54 33.58
N ILE A 636 -5.81 -3.84 33.37
CA ILE A 636 -6.72 -4.90 33.83
C ILE A 636 -6.85 -4.87 35.36
N GLU A 637 -5.73 -4.70 36.07
CA GLU A 637 -5.71 -4.58 37.52
C GLU A 637 -6.34 -3.25 37.99
N LYS A 638 -5.87 -2.13 37.45
CA LYS A 638 -6.33 -0.77 37.80
C LYS A 638 -7.84 -0.61 37.69
N TYR A 639 -8.46 -1.14 36.64
CA TYR A 639 -9.90 -1.01 36.39
C TYR A 639 -10.73 -2.24 36.84
N GLN A 640 -10.09 -3.23 37.47
CA GLN A 640 -10.70 -4.47 37.95
C GLN A 640 -11.53 -5.15 36.85
N LEU A 641 -10.87 -5.48 35.73
CA LEU A 641 -11.55 -5.96 34.53
C LEU A 641 -11.82 -7.48 34.50
N LYS A 642 -11.29 -8.25 35.46
CA LYS A 642 -11.58 -9.69 35.57
C LYS A 642 -13.11 -9.92 35.65
N GLY A 643 -13.60 -10.91 34.91
CA GLY A 643 -15.04 -11.16 34.72
C GLY A 643 -15.69 -10.36 33.58
N GLN A 644 -15.01 -9.36 33.01
CA GLN A 644 -15.50 -8.48 31.96
C GLN A 644 -14.56 -8.39 30.75
N ILE A 645 -13.35 -8.93 30.86
CA ILE A 645 -12.33 -8.96 29.80
C ILE A 645 -11.81 -10.38 29.60
N ARG A 646 -11.55 -10.71 28.33
CA ARG A 646 -10.81 -11.90 27.89
C ARG A 646 -9.68 -11.45 26.98
N TRP A 647 -8.44 -11.73 27.35
CA TRP A 647 -7.27 -11.47 26.52
C TRP A 647 -6.72 -12.79 25.98
N ILE A 648 -6.69 -12.92 24.66
CA ILE A 648 -6.31 -14.12 23.92
C ILE A 648 -4.98 -13.85 23.19
N ALA A 649 -4.09 -14.85 23.18
CA ALA A 649 -2.81 -14.76 22.51
C ALA A 649 -2.98 -14.66 20.99
N ALA A 650 -1.94 -14.16 20.29
CA ALA A 650 -1.97 -14.03 18.83
C ALA A 650 -2.38 -15.33 18.11
N GLN A 651 -3.30 -15.21 17.16
CA GLN A 651 -3.90 -16.34 16.45
C GLN A 651 -3.37 -16.42 15.01
N THR A 652 -2.92 -17.60 14.59
CA THR A 652 -2.29 -17.81 13.27
C THR A 652 -3.17 -18.58 12.28
N ASP A 653 -4.19 -19.30 12.74
CA ASP A 653 -5.10 -20.04 11.88
C ASP A 653 -6.25 -19.14 11.39
N ARG A 654 -6.18 -18.74 10.12
CA ARG A 654 -7.20 -17.88 9.48
C ARG A 654 -8.61 -18.50 9.45
N TYR A 655 -8.73 -19.83 9.38
CA TYR A 655 -10.04 -20.50 9.37
C TYR A 655 -10.68 -20.49 10.75
N ARG A 656 -9.89 -20.70 11.81
CA ARG A 656 -10.35 -20.52 13.20
C ARG A 656 -10.73 -19.06 13.47
N ASN A 657 -9.90 -18.12 13.01
CA ASN A 657 -10.15 -16.69 13.15
C ASN A 657 -11.44 -16.24 12.46
N SER A 658 -11.72 -16.73 11.26
CA SER A 658 -12.94 -16.39 10.55
C SER A 658 -14.19 -16.91 11.26
N GLU A 659 -14.14 -18.10 11.85
CA GLU A 659 -15.24 -18.64 12.66
C GLU A 659 -15.38 -17.90 13.99
N LEU A 660 -14.27 -17.39 14.57
CA LEU A 660 -14.32 -16.51 15.73
C LEU A 660 -15.10 -15.22 15.41
N TYR A 661 -14.77 -14.50 14.33
CA TYR A 661 -15.54 -13.31 13.91
C TYR A 661 -17.05 -13.60 13.79
N ARG A 662 -17.42 -14.71 13.13
CA ARG A 662 -18.82 -15.13 12.99
C ARG A 662 -19.49 -15.50 14.31
N THR A 663 -18.73 -16.08 15.25
CA THR A 663 -19.21 -16.40 16.60
C THR A 663 -19.45 -15.13 17.41
N ILE A 664 -18.60 -14.12 17.27
CA ILE A 664 -18.85 -12.79 17.86
C ILE A 664 -20.11 -12.17 17.26
N ALA A 665 -20.32 -12.28 15.95
CA ALA A 665 -21.54 -11.80 15.29
C ALA A 665 -22.81 -12.52 15.78
N ASP A 666 -22.75 -13.83 16.07
CA ASP A 666 -23.86 -14.56 16.68
C ASP A 666 -24.24 -13.99 18.07
N SER A 667 -23.28 -13.44 18.83
CA SER A 667 -23.53 -12.76 20.11
C SER A 667 -24.07 -11.32 19.97
N LYS A 668 -24.34 -10.86 18.75
CA LYS A 668 -24.66 -9.45 18.43
C LYS A 668 -23.58 -8.47 18.92
N GLY A 669 -22.33 -8.93 18.88
CA GLY A 669 -21.14 -8.14 19.22
C GLY A 669 -20.77 -7.09 18.17
N ALA A 670 -19.61 -6.46 18.33
CA ALA A 670 -19.05 -5.54 17.34
C ALA A 670 -17.52 -5.67 17.29
N PHE A 671 -16.92 -5.33 16.14
CA PHE A 671 -15.47 -5.21 16.00
C PHE A 671 -15.03 -3.77 16.31
N VAL A 672 -13.86 -3.62 16.92
CA VAL A 672 -13.24 -2.31 17.14
C VAL A 672 -11.77 -2.33 16.73
N GLN A 673 -11.37 -1.35 15.90
CA GLN A 673 -9.98 -1.08 15.54
C GLN A 673 -9.56 0.30 16.09
N PRO A 674 -8.94 0.36 17.29
CA PRO A 674 -8.62 1.60 17.99
C PRO A 674 -7.26 2.24 17.62
N ALA A 675 -6.62 1.79 16.54
CA ALA A 675 -5.28 2.22 16.17
C ALA A 675 -5.13 3.75 16.10
N LEU A 676 -4.02 4.28 16.61
CA LEU A 676 -3.64 5.70 16.47
C LEU A 676 -3.53 6.09 14.99
N TYR A 677 -3.13 5.14 14.15
CA TYR A 677 -3.13 5.24 12.70
C TYR A 677 -3.20 3.83 12.11
N GLU A 678 -4.02 3.63 11.08
CA GLU A 678 -4.10 2.37 10.34
C GLU A 678 -3.94 2.63 8.85
N ALA A 679 -2.94 2.03 8.21
CA ALA A 679 -2.64 2.32 6.80
C ALA A 679 -3.76 1.85 5.85
N PHE A 680 -4.34 0.68 6.14
CA PHE A 680 -5.48 0.13 5.39
C PHE A 680 -6.51 -0.48 6.32
N GLY A 681 -6.14 -1.55 7.05
CA GLY A 681 -7.02 -2.22 8.01
C GLY A 681 -7.72 -3.45 7.44
N LEU A 682 -6.96 -4.49 7.05
CA LEU A 682 -7.54 -5.77 6.60
C LEU A 682 -8.54 -6.36 7.61
N THR A 683 -8.27 -6.24 8.91
CA THR A 683 -9.16 -6.73 9.96
C THR A 683 -10.53 -6.04 9.96
N VAL A 684 -10.61 -4.77 9.51
CA VAL A 684 -11.88 -4.05 9.30
C VAL A 684 -12.68 -4.74 8.19
N ILE A 685 -12.02 -5.08 7.07
CA ILE A 685 -12.64 -5.77 5.93
C ILE A 685 -13.03 -7.20 6.29
N GLU A 686 -12.21 -7.93 7.05
CA GLU A 686 -12.52 -9.27 7.55
C GLU A 686 -13.77 -9.28 8.45
N ALA A 687 -13.84 -8.34 9.39
CA ALA A 687 -14.98 -8.17 10.28
C ALA A 687 -16.26 -7.85 9.49
N MET A 688 -16.18 -6.88 8.58
CA MET A 688 -17.32 -6.48 7.74
C MET A 688 -17.77 -7.62 6.80
N ASN A 689 -16.85 -8.39 6.21
CA ASN A 689 -17.18 -9.59 5.41
C ASN A 689 -17.93 -10.66 6.23
N CYS A 690 -17.65 -10.76 7.53
CA CYS A 690 -18.36 -11.67 8.42
C CYS A 690 -19.72 -11.12 8.87
N GLY A 691 -20.08 -9.89 8.48
CA GLY A 691 -21.30 -9.20 8.90
C GLY A 691 -21.22 -8.65 10.32
N LEU A 692 -20.03 -8.42 10.86
CA LEU A 692 -19.84 -7.85 12.19
C LEU A 692 -19.81 -6.31 12.09
N PRO A 693 -20.72 -5.57 12.75
CA PRO A 693 -20.63 -4.11 12.81
C PRO A 693 -19.28 -3.65 13.35
N THR A 694 -18.68 -2.67 12.69
CA THR A 694 -17.30 -2.26 12.95
C THR A 694 -17.19 -0.80 13.37
N PHE A 695 -16.39 -0.56 14.41
CA PHE A 695 -15.86 0.73 14.82
C PHE A 695 -14.40 0.79 14.41
N ALA A 696 -13.96 1.78 13.65
CA ALA A 696 -12.55 1.89 13.26
C ALA A 696 -12.05 3.33 13.37
N THR A 697 -10.74 3.46 13.59
CA THR A 697 -10.05 4.75 13.63
C THR A 697 -10.37 5.61 12.41
N ASN A 698 -10.60 6.91 12.62
CA ASN A 698 -10.69 7.90 11.55
C ASN A 698 -9.31 8.31 10.99
N GLN A 699 -8.22 7.73 11.51
CA GLN A 699 -6.85 8.02 11.10
C GLN A 699 -6.34 6.95 10.12
N GLY A 700 -6.33 7.28 8.83
CA GLY A 700 -5.78 6.46 7.75
C GLY A 700 -6.85 5.68 6.97
N GLY A 701 -6.48 4.50 6.46
CA GLY A 701 -7.29 3.72 5.52
C GLY A 701 -8.72 3.37 5.96
N PRO A 702 -9.00 3.04 7.25
CA PRO A 702 -10.37 2.74 7.66
C PRO A 702 -11.35 3.90 7.48
N ALA A 703 -10.87 5.14 7.46
CA ALA A 703 -11.69 6.33 7.19
C ALA A 703 -12.28 6.34 5.77
N GLU A 704 -11.67 5.61 4.83
CA GLU A 704 -12.17 5.41 3.47
C GLU A 704 -13.05 4.15 3.37
N ILE A 705 -12.76 3.12 4.18
CA ILE A 705 -13.49 1.85 4.16
C ILE A 705 -14.91 2.04 4.69
N ILE A 706 -15.04 2.72 5.83
CA ILE A 706 -16.31 2.92 6.52
C ILE A 706 -16.97 4.22 6.07
N VAL A 707 -18.29 4.17 5.90
CA VAL A 707 -19.14 5.35 5.80
C VAL A 707 -19.80 5.51 7.17
N ASP A 708 -19.36 6.51 7.95
CA ASP A 708 -19.77 6.71 9.35
C ASP A 708 -21.30 6.73 9.49
N GLY A 709 -21.82 5.90 10.38
CA GLY A 709 -23.26 5.76 10.64
C GLY A 709 -24.04 4.93 9.62
N VAL A 710 -23.42 4.54 8.50
CA VAL A 710 -24.05 3.74 7.43
C VAL A 710 -23.53 2.31 7.42
N SER A 711 -22.25 2.11 7.09
CA SER A 711 -21.63 0.77 6.98
C SER A 711 -20.80 0.38 8.21
N GLY A 712 -20.67 1.29 9.16
CA GLY A 712 -19.89 1.16 10.40
C GLY A 712 -19.77 2.51 11.08
N PHE A 713 -18.81 2.67 11.99
CA PHE A 713 -18.58 3.93 12.70
C PHE A 713 -17.10 4.29 12.77
N HIS A 714 -16.81 5.58 12.62
CA HIS A 714 -15.51 6.17 12.91
C HIS A 714 -15.36 6.47 14.40
N ILE A 715 -14.19 6.18 14.94
CA ILE A 715 -13.75 6.56 16.29
C ILE A 715 -12.47 7.38 16.20
N ASP A 716 -12.30 8.38 17.06
CA ASP A 716 -11.07 9.15 17.16
C ASP A 716 -10.17 8.53 18.25
N PRO A 717 -8.99 8.00 17.90
CA PRO A 717 -8.10 7.37 18.87
C PRO A 717 -7.48 8.38 19.86
N ASN A 718 -7.54 9.69 19.56
CA ASN A 718 -7.08 10.75 20.46
C ASN A 718 -8.18 11.19 21.46
N ASN A 719 -9.43 10.78 21.25
CA ASN A 719 -10.56 11.07 22.14
C ASN A 719 -11.28 9.78 22.59
N GLY A 720 -10.66 9.08 23.55
CA GLY A 720 -11.17 7.80 24.06
C GLY A 720 -12.53 7.88 24.75
N ASP A 721 -12.85 9.01 25.39
CA ASP A 721 -14.13 9.20 26.08
C ASP A 721 -15.27 9.36 25.08
N GLU A 722 -15.09 10.16 24.03
CA GLU A 722 -16.06 10.23 22.91
C GLU A 722 -16.20 8.88 22.23
N SER A 723 -15.08 8.24 21.87
CA SER A 723 -15.05 6.95 21.18
C SER A 723 -15.77 5.84 21.97
N SER A 724 -15.50 5.72 23.27
CA SER A 724 -16.21 4.74 24.12
C SER A 724 -17.69 5.06 24.29
N ASN A 725 -18.07 6.33 24.34
CA ASN A 725 -19.47 6.74 24.39
C ASN A 725 -20.21 6.44 23.09
N LYS A 726 -19.55 6.59 21.94
CA LYS A 726 -20.10 6.23 20.63
C LYS A 726 -20.40 4.72 20.56
N ILE A 727 -19.48 3.89 21.03
CA ILE A 727 -19.66 2.43 21.13
C ILE A 727 -20.82 2.09 22.09
N ALA A 728 -20.86 2.72 23.27
CA ALA A 728 -21.93 2.48 24.24
C ALA A 728 -23.31 2.90 23.70
N ASN A 729 -23.39 4.01 22.96
CA ASN A 729 -24.62 4.47 22.30
C ASN A 729 -25.13 3.45 21.28
N PHE A 730 -24.24 2.85 20.49
CA PHE A 730 -24.61 1.81 19.54
C PHE A 730 -25.24 0.59 20.24
N PHE A 731 -24.59 0.05 21.27
CA PHE A 731 -25.13 -1.11 21.98
C PHE A 731 -26.42 -0.79 22.74
N GLN A 732 -26.54 0.43 23.28
CA GLN A 732 -27.79 0.89 23.88
C GLN A 732 -28.91 0.93 22.83
N LYS A 733 -28.65 1.51 21.66
CA LYS A 733 -29.62 1.55 20.55
C LYS A 733 -29.99 0.16 20.05
N CYS A 734 -29.05 -0.80 20.02
CA CYS A 734 -29.35 -2.19 19.69
C CYS A 734 -30.25 -2.88 20.73
N ARG A 735 -30.23 -2.45 21.99
CA ARG A 735 -31.17 -2.96 23.02
C ARG A 735 -32.57 -2.36 22.86
N GLU A 736 -32.66 -1.11 22.43
CA GLU A 736 -33.91 -0.39 22.18
C GLU A 736 -34.56 -0.83 20.86
N ASP A 737 -33.75 -1.09 19.84
CA ASP A 737 -34.13 -1.57 18.51
C ASP A 737 -33.22 -2.74 18.09
N PRO A 738 -33.65 -4.00 18.30
CA PRO A 738 -32.87 -5.18 17.92
C PRO A 738 -32.52 -5.27 16.43
N GLU A 739 -33.30 -4.64 15.54
CA GLU A 739 -33.03 -4.63 14.10
C GLU A 739 -31.92 -3.63 13.73
N TYR A 740 -31.60 -2.68 14.60
CA TYR A 740 -30.53 -1.71 14.33
C TYR A 740 -29.18 -2.38 14.05
N TRP A 741 -28.85 -3.42 14.82
CA TRP A 741 -27.63 -4.21 14.60
C TRP A 741 -27.61 -4.85 13.21
N ASN A 742 -28.73 -5.47 12.82
CA ASN A 742 -28.86 -6.15 11.52
C ASN A 742 -28.74 -5.15 10.37
N ARG A 743 -29.31 -3.94 10.50
CA ARG A 743 -29.17 -2.88 9.49
C ARG A 743 -27.71 -2.48 9.27
N ILE A 744 -26.95 -2.23 10.33
CA ILE A 744 -25.52 -1.89 10.20
C ILE A 744 -24.72 -3.07 9.64
N SER A 745 -25.02 -4.30 10.06
CA SER A 745 -24.39 -5.52 9.53
C SER A 745 -24.59 -5.67 8.02
N VAL A 746 -25.82 -5.51 7.52
CA VAL A 746 -26.15 -5.59 6.08
C VAL A 746 -25.47 -4.47 5.31
N GLN A 747 -25.47 -3.24 5.82
CA GLN A 747 -24.80 -2.12 5.16
C GLN A 747 -23.27 -2.27 5.14
N GLY A 748 -22.69 -2.86 6.18
CA GLY A 748 -21.28 -3.27 6.20
C GLY A 748 -20.97 -4.28 5.09
N LEU A 749 -21.81 -5.31 4.94
CA LEU A 749 -21.67 -6.31 3.87
C LEU A 749 -21.80 -5.69 2.47
N ASN A 750 -22.81 -4.85 2.25
CA ASN A 750 -23.02 -4.17 0.96
C ASN A 750 -21.79 -3.33 0.58
N ARG A 751 -21.24 -2.56 1.54
CA ARG A 751 -20.02 -1.78 1.33
C ARG A 751 -18.85 -2.64 0.87
N ILE A 752 -18.68 -3.84 1.44
CA ILE A 752 -17.63 -4.76 1.02
C ILE A 752 -17.87 -5.28 -0.39
N TYR A 753 -19.07 -5.77 -0.71
CA TYR A 753 -19.38 -6.30 -2.03
C TYR A 753 -19.27 -5.26 -3.15
N GLU A 754 -19.48 -3.98 -2.84
CA GLU A 754 -19.37 -2.88 -3.79
C GLU A 754 -17.93 -2.40 -4.02
N CYS A 755 -17.03 -2.55 -3.04
CA CYS A 755 -15.74 -1.84 -3.05
C CYS A 755 -14.51 -2.70 -2.72
N TYR A 756 -14.63 -3.72 -1.87
CA TYR A 756 -13.49 -4.39 -1.21
C TYR A 756 -13.51 -5.90 -1.42
N THR A 757 -13.54 -6.33 -2.68
CA THR A 757 -13.42 -7.75 -3.06
C THR A 757 -12.25 -7.95 -4.01
N TRP A 758 -11.63 -9.14 -3.91
CA TRP A 758 -10.57 -9.54 -4.83
C TRP A 758 -11.05 -9.63 -6.29
N LYS A 759 -12.34 -9.90 -6.52
CA LYS A 759 -12.93 -9.87 -7.87
C LYS A 759 -12.93 -8.46 -8.47
N ILE A 760 -13.34 -7.44 -7.70
CA ILE A 760 -13.31 -6.05 -8.15
C ILE A 760 -11.87 -5.63 -8.40
N TYR A 761 -10.96 -5.99 -7.49
CA TYR A 761 -9.53 -5.74 -7.62
C TYR A 761 -8.97 -6.32 -8.92
N ALA A 762 -9.17 -7.62 -9.17
CA ALA A 762 -8.67 -8.32 -10.35
C ALA A 762 -9.21 -7.68 -11.64
N ASN A 763 -10.51 -7.40 -11.69
CA ASN A 763 -11.12 -6.73 -12.82
C ASN A 763 -10.50 -5.37 -13.12
N LYS A 764 -10.31 -4.56 -12.08
CA LYS A 764 -9.78 -3.20 -12.22
C LYS A 764 -8.33 -3.23 -12.70
N VAL A 765 -7.48 -4.06 -12.10
CA VAL A 765 -6.05 -4.15 -12.45
C VAL A 765 -5.84 -4.74 -13.84
N LEU A 766 -6.58 -5.77 -14.24
CA LEU A 766 -6.49 -6.31 -15.60
C LEU A 766 -6.94 -5.27 -16.64
N ASN A 767 -7.98 -4.48 -16.35
CA ASN A 767 -8.38 -3.35 -17.20
C ASN A 767 -7.29 -2.28 -17.30
N MET A 768 -6.58 -1.99 -16.19
CA MET A 768 -5.40 -1.12 -16.23
C MET A 768 -4.34 -1.72 -17.16
N GLY A 769 -4.02 -3.01 -17.03
CA GLY A 769 -3.07 -3.70 -17.90
C GLY A 769 -3.36 -3.47 -19.38
N SER A 770 -4.60 -3.66 -19.82
CA SER A 770 -5.01 -3.44 -21.21
C SER A 770 -4.95 -1.96 -21.62
N ILE A 771 -5.54 -1.06 -20.83
CA ILE A 771 -5.67 0.37 -21.18
C ILE A 771 -4.32 1.08 -21.13
N TYR A 772 -3.50 0.85 -20.10
CA TYR A 772 -2.18 1.47 -20.00
C TYR A 772 -1.21 0.91 -21.04
N THR A 773 -1.40 -0.33 -21.52
CA THR A 773 -0.64 -0.85 -22.67
C THR A 773 -0.91 -0.04 -23.92
N PHE A 774 -2.18 0.23 -24.23
CA PHE A 774 -2.54 1.08 -25.38
C PHE A 774 -2.14 2.55 -25.18
N TRP A 775 -2.32 3.09 -23.97
CA TRP A 775 -1.82 4.43 -23.64
C TRP A 775 -0.31 4.54 -23.89
N ARG A 776 0.46 3.55 -23.47
CA ARG A 776 1.92 3.53 -23.66
C ARG A 776 2.32 3.53 -25.13
N THR A 777 1.58 2.85 -26.02
CA THR A 777 1.88 2.89 -27.46
C THR A 777 1.66 4.28 -28.06
N LEU A 778 0.66 5.03 -27.57
CA LEU A 778 0.34 6.37 -28.06
C LEU A 778 1.30 7.48 -27.61
N TYR A 779 2.12 7.22 -26.58
CA TYR A 779 3.00 8.21 -25.93
C TYR A 779 4.47 7.75 -25.90
N ARG A 780 4.83 6.73 -26.69
CA ARG A 780 6.18 6.12 -26.69
C ARG A 780 7.28 7.16 -26.89
N ASP A 781 7.17 8.01 -27.91
CA ASP A 781 8.21 8.97 -28.26
C ASP A 781 8.35 10.07 -27.19
N GLN A 782 7.23 10.46 -26.58
CA GLN A 782 7.18 11.50 -25.56
C GLN A 782 7.77 11.04 -24.22
N LYS A 783 7.84 9.73 -23.97
CA LYS A 783 8.45 9.14 -22.76
C LYS A 783 9.97 8.90 -22.88
N GLN A 784 10.56 9.04 -24.06
CA GLN A 784 11.96 8.65 -24.30
C GLN A 784 12.95 9.46 -23.44
N ALA A 785 12.73 10.78 -23.30
CA ALA A 785 13.58 11.64 -22.47
C ALA A 785 13.58 11.22 -21.00
N LYS A 786 12.37 11.01 -20.43
CA LYS A 786 12.20 10.51 -19.06
C LYS A 786 12.88 9.16 -18.88
N GLN A 787 12.75 8.26 -19.85
CA GLN A 787 13.41 6.96 -19.82
C GLN A 787 14.94 7.08 -19.77
N ARG A 788 15.56 7.95 -20.59
CA ARG A 788 17.00 8.20 -20.54
C ARG A 788 17.45 8.84 -19.22
N TYR A 789 16.62 9.71 -18.65
CA TYR A 789 16.92 10.32 -17.36
C TYR A 789 16.96 9.27 -16.24
N ILE A 790 15.97 8.38 -16.19
CA ILE A 790 15.93 7.25 -15.25
C ILE A 790 17.16 6.33 -15.45
N GLU A 791 17.56 6.08 -16.70
CA GLU A 791 18.75 5.28 -17.01
C GLU A 791 20.03 5.87 -16.46
N THR A 792 20.24 7.18 -16.66
CA THR A 792 21.38 7.89 -16.13
C THR A 792 21.37 7.83 -14.59
N PHE A 793 20.22 8.06 -13.97
CA PHE A 793 20.08 8.01 -12.52
C PHE A 793 20.35 6.60 -11.96
N TYR A 794 19.83 5.54 -12.59
CA TYR A 794 20.15 4.17 -12.21
C TYR A 794 21.64 3.85 -12.36
N ASN A 795 22.24 4.20 -13.50
CA ASN A 795 23.61 3.80 -13.83
C ASN A 795 24.67 4.56 -13.06
N LEU A 796 24.47 5.86 -12.83
CA LEU A 796 25.45 6.74 -12.22
C LEU A 796 25.22 6.95 -10.73
N GLU A 797 23.98 6.87 -10.25
CA GLU A 797 23.67 7.06 -8.84
C GLU A 797 23.44 5.70 -8.15
N PHE A 798 22.37 5.00 -8.49
CA PHE A 798 21.96 3.78 -7.78
C PHE A 798 23.07 2.71 -7.77
N ARG A 799 23.67 2.41 -8.93
CA ARG A 799 24.78 1.43 -9.00
C ARG A 799 25.99 1.79 -8.15
N ASN A 800 26.25 3.09 -7.95
CA ASN A 800 27.37 3.53 -7.12
C ASN A 800 27.03 3.41 -5.63
N LEU A 801 25.81 3.75 -5.24
CA LEU A 801 25.30 3.54 -3.87
C LEU A 801 25.36 2.06 -3.45
N VAL A 802 24.97 1.16 -4.36
CA VAL A 802 24.96 -0.29 -4.12
C VAL A 802 26.35 -0.83 -3.74
N LYS A 803 27.45 -0.24 -4.23
CA LYS A 803 28.81 -0.67 -3.90
C LYS A 803 29.17 -0.50 -2.43
N ASN A 804 28.46 0.39 -1.72
CA ASN A 804 28.66 0.65 -0.30
C ASN A 804 27.88 -0.31 0.60
N VAL A 805 26.95 -1.11 0.04
CA VAL A 805 26.19 -2.09 0.80
C VAL A 805 27.03 -3.37 0.98
N PRO A 806 27.33 -3.80 2.23
CA PRO A 806 28.18 -4.97 2.45
C PRO A 806 27.57 -6.27 1.91
N ILE A 807 28.31 -6.96 1.05
CA ILE A 807 27.94 -8.32 0.61
C ILE A 807 28.29 -9.30 1.73
N ARG A 808 27.30 -10.04 2.24
CA ARG A 808 27.53 -11.08 3.25
C ARG A 808 28.46 -12.17 2.70
N LYS A 809 29.51 -12.49 3.46
CA LYS A 809 30.38 -13.66 3.20
C LYS A 809 29.66 -14.89 3.76
N ASP A 810 29.64 -16.00 3.04
CA ASP A 810 29.20 -17.28 3.60
C ASP A 810 30.11 -17.61 4.80
N GLU A 811 29.52 -17.75 5.99
CA GLU A 811 30.19 -18.43 7.08
C GLU A 811 30.26 -19.91 6.67
N THR A 812 31.45 -20.40 6.32
CA THR A 812 31.70 -21.85 6.28
C THR A 812 31.16 -22.44 7.59
N PRO A 813 30.39 -23.54 7.56
CA PRO A 813 29.96 -24.18 8.79
C PRO A 813 31.23 -24.52 9.58
N GLN A 814 31.41 -23.86 10.72
CA GLN A 814 32.41 -24.32 11.67
C GLN A 814 32.02 -25.76 11.98
N GLY A 815 32.86 -26.72 11.58
CA GLY A 815 32.76 -28.10 12.03
C GLY A 815 32.56 -28.13 13.54
N PRO A 816 31.93 -29.19 14.08
CA PRO A 816 31.49 -29.23 15.47
C PRO A 816 32.63 -28.71 16.35
N LYS A 817 32.39 -27.57 17.02
CA LYS A 817 33.36 -27.00 17.97
C LYS A 817 33.80 -28.15 18.85
N GLU A 818 35.09 -28.48 18.80
CA GLU A 818 35.69 -29.38 19.76
C GLU A 818 35.22 -28.90 21.13
N ARG A 819 34.48 -29.77 21.83
CA ARG A 819 34.08 -29.51 23.21
C ARG A 819 35.35 -29.10 23.94
N GLU A 820 35.41 -27.84 24.37
CA GLU A 820 36.44 -27.38 25.27
C GLU A 820 36.50 -28.40 26.41
N LYS A 821 37.65 -29.07 26.52
CA LYS A 821 37.92 -29.95 27.66
C LYS A 821 37.75 -29.10 28.91
N VAL A 822 36.66 -29.38 29.63
CA VAL A 822 36.37 -28.85 30.94
C VAL A 822 37.63 -28.98 31.79
N LYS A 823 38.30 -27.86 32.07
CA LYS A 823 39.33 -27.81 33.11
C LYS A 823 38.64 -28.11 34.44
N PRO A 824 39.16 -29.03 35.27
CA PRO A 824 38.52 -29.38 36.52
C PRO A 824 38.44 -28.16 37.44
N GLN A 825 37.25 -27.96 38.03
CA GLN A 825 37.01 -26.99 39.10
C GLN A 825 37.96 -27.25 40.27
N ILE A 826 38.73 -26.21 40.64
CA ILE A 826 39.48 -26.18 41.90
C ILE A 826 38.51 -25.72 42.99
N SER A 827 37.99 -26.67 43.77
CA SER A 827 37.26 -26.36 45.01
C SER A 827 38.19 -26.41 46.22
N GLN A 828 38.44 -25.22 46.77
CA GLN A 828 38.70 -24.84 48.18
C GLN A 828 39.43 -25.82 49.13
N ARG A 829 40.57 -25.38 49.67
CA ARG A 829 41.12 -25.86 50.95
C ARG A 829 40.98 -24.79 52.02
N ARG A 830 40.00 -24.99 52.92
CA ARG A 830 40.08 -24.57 54.32
C ARG A 830 40.95 -25.57 55.08
N SER A 831 41.70 -25.06 56.03
CA SER A 831 42.52 -25.79 56.99
C SER A 831 41.68 -26.64 57.95
N GLN A 832 42.06 -27.91 58.16
CA GLN A 832 42.38 -28.52 59.47
C GLN A 832 42.48 -30.06 59.42
N SER A 833 43.43 -30.57 60.21
CA SER A 833 43.62 -31.91 60.80
C SER A 833 43.79 -33.19 59.94
N ARG A 834 45.06 -33.64 59.91
CA ARG A 834 45.59 -34.97 60.30
C ARG A 834 44.80 -36.26 60.00
N LEU A 835 45.49 -37.13 59.23
CA LEU A 835 45.74 -38.56 59.45
C LEU A 835 44.54 -39.52 59.55
N GLN A 836 44.39 -40.36 58.52
CA GLN A 836 44.46 -41.84 58.56
C GLN A 836 43.96 -42.40 57.21
N LYS A 837 44.84 -43.03 56.41
CA LYS A 837 45.07 -44.48 56.37
C LYS A 837 43.84 -45.29 55.91
N LEU A 838 44.04 -45.93 54.75
CA LEU A 838 43.68 -47.32 54.44
C LEU A 838 42.23 -47.63 54.01
N PHE A 839 42.16 -48.20 52.80
CA PHE A 839 41.16 -49.13 52.25
C PHE A 839 39.74 -48.63 51.92
N GLY A 840 39.43 -48.64 50.61
CA GLY A 840 38.69 -49.74 49.99
C GLY A 840 37.16 -49.76 50.14
N ALA A 841 36.46 -49.38 49.07
CA ALA A 841 35.45 -50.16 48.35
C ALA A 841 34.97 -49.34 47.14
#